data_AF-A0A953XM74-F1
#
_entry.id   AF-A0A953XM74-F1
#
_cell.length_a   1.000
_cell.length_b   1.000
_cell.length_c   1.000
_cell.angle_alpha   90.00
_cell.angle_beta   90.00
_cell.angle_gamma   90.00
#
_symmetry.space_group_name_H-M   'P 1'
#
loop_
_entity.id
_entity.type
_entity.pdbx_description
1 polymer ?
#
loop_
_entity_poly.entity_id
_entity_poly.type
_entity_poly.pdbx_seq_one_letter_code
_entity_poly.pdbx_strand_id
1 'polypeptide(L)'
;MSRNHLLIVVATLALLLLAGAWAFLRPEGSSLLPFMSDDVSPTDKVADKPLDASPPRLDDTGKPVEDAPAANTEDEGLLSDIDEAERERIKVAREEARIKAEKEAKEEKSKPSPPAPGAPGTPNQPVSQPPDNRTEEQKALDAERQRRIEALKAIKRPPNQSLGNKRPGTRKLKKETGKKELADVNPKLLQDRRGLYAKYYAFSAMPLGQILDPNQPELDARTPDITRIDPQVYFPSKDAWADLPFDKRNFMGVWTGFLVIPEDAEYWLYLGADYTGVVTLDGEAILYNDMRDYTEVSTVLSLSSGLHPIRIDYMEGENGSPVDPLAACNFMYVPEGQSKPIPVPPEMLMLPEELWSDNAPIITKLSKYSGEIGDEITIHGQNLSQPANAKDEQGAPVWKSSVEFSGQPAQVLIVSDDGTELVVKVPVGATTGKVIVSKTQFSASDPMSGLKKLSSIPSNSSDFTVTTQFGLFASWHNLQGWSNYDFIDDTLHKPDLVRLERDFMFDTRSKLDLTFRNNPLACHWEGKLGIPAGWVKEGEIALVRFQTYGRLRVKLGEVMKQTTSPTGATFDLTTLDFEVRDNTEHYLPMSIDWTSESGPAGLTIVKMVQDGAVTEGEGSTGITWKQVETLPYQLFFPPVVPPKPPLIIEAAPMFAEGEQPPVLPYDIRTTLPSIREGQQFEFTMIVYGDAEVQAQPVNITVDGIPLVYEITTTGESKPGEQLRHCVATLPSGLGEGAIVARLTVVTSDPFYIDVQNKGLIAYLYDLPNPGGYGKMPDPEPLTCFEVRKMPWVNYENANQFDLPFPAETFAIEWLGALIIEKEGDYRFTCRSDDGILVWLDDNLVLADDNLHYQREKTGDWVHLVPGTYNFRMQFFENNVHEVAVLSWDARTDKDDDKTEFIQRGVIPKRYFTWDQHPALPQKTSTHKRSDGSDPE
;
A
#
# COMPACT_ATOMS: atom_id res chain seq x y z
N MET A 1 33.38 -32.38 -30.12
CA MET A 1 32.51 -31.95 -29.00
C MET A 1 31.46 -33.02 -28.76
N SER A 2 31.13 -33.33 -27.50
CA SER A 2 30.10 -34.32 -27.15
C SER A 2 28.71 -33.67 -27.07
N ARG A 3 27.65 -34.49 -27.16
CA ARG A 3 26.24 -34.05 -27.22
C ARG A 3 25.82 -33.20 -26.00
N ASN A 4 26.50 -33.36 -24.87
CA ASN A 4 26.23 -32.63 -23.63
C ASN A 4 26.64 -31.14 -23.71
N HIS A 5 27.68 -30.78 -24.47
CA HIS A 5 28.08 -29.37 -24.62
C HIS A 5 27.05 -28.55 -25.42
N LEU A 6 26.40 -29.17 -26.41
CA LEU A 6 25.37 -28.49 -27.21
C LEU A 6 24.11 -28.20 -26.39
N LEU A 7 23.72 -29.12 -25.49
CA LEU A 7 22.59 -28.96 -24.58
C LEU A 7 22.80 -27.83 -23.56
N ILE A 8 24.02 -27.70 -23.01
CA ILE A 8 24.35 -26.62 -22.07
C ILE A 8 24.23 -25.25 -22.76
N VAL A 9 24.83 -25.08 -23.95
CA VAL A 9 24.79 -23.79 -24.68
C VAL A 9 23.36 -23.37 -25.05
N VAL A 10 22.49 -24.32 -25.43
CA VAL A 10 21.07 -24.03 -25.70
C VAL A 10 20.31 -23.64 -24.44
N ALA A 11 20.59 -24.28 -23.29
CA ALA A 11 19.97 -23.92 -22.02
C ALA A 11 20.40 -22.52 -21.54
N THR A 12 21.68 -22.15 -21.68
CA THR A 12 22.18 -20.81 -21.31
C THR A 12 21.55 -19.71 -22.17
N LEU A 13 21.36 -19.95 -23.47
CA LEU A 13 20.67 -18.99 -24.36
C LEU A 13 19.17 -18.83 -24.03
N ALA A 14 18.49 -19.88 -23.59
CA ALA A 14 17.10 -19.79 -23.15
C ALA A 14 16.94 -19.01 -21.83
N LEU A 15 17.88 -19.17 -20.89
CA LEU A 15 17.91 -18.42 -19.63
C LEU A 15 18.16 -16.91 -19.84
N LEU A 16 19.07 -16.54 -20.75
CA LEU A 16 19.33 -15.14 -21.08
C LEU A 16 18.12 -14.44 -21.73
N LEU A 17 17.33 -15.16 -22.53
CA LEU A 17 16.10 -14.62 -23.12
C LEU A 17 14.95 -14.44 -22.10
N LEU A 18 14.92 -15.25 -21.03
CA LEU A 18 13.95 -15.11 -19.94
C LEU A 18 14.32 -13.98 -18.97
N ALA A 19 15.61 -13.79 -18.66
CA ALA A 19 16.08 -12.70 -17.81
C ALA A 19 15.77 -11.31 -18.39
N GLY A 20 15.92 -11.14 -19.71
CA GLY A 20 15.62 -9.87 -20.39
C GLY A 20 14.14 -9.45 -20.37
N ALA A 21 13.21 -10.38 -20.09
CA ALA A 21 11.78 -10.10 -20.05
C ALA A 21 11.28 -9.62 -18.66
N TRP A 22 12.09 -9.75 -17.61
CA TRP A 22 11.65 -9.50 -16.22
C TRP A 22 11.93 -8.07 -15.74
N ALA A 23 12.80 -7.33 -16.43
CA ALA A 23 13.28 -6.00 -16.00
C ALA A 23 12.33 -4.82 -16.27
N PHE A 24 11.09 -5.07 -16.75
CA PHE A 24 10.21 -4.03 -17.30
C PHE A 24 9.01 -3.60 -16.41
N LEU A 25 8.85 -4.13 -15.19
CA LEU A 25 7.64 -3.93 -14.38
C LEU A 25 7.88 -3.83 -12.85
N ARG A 26 8.01 -2.62 -12.30
CA ARG A 26 7.36 -2.16 -11.04
C ARG A 26 7.60 -0.66 -10.72
N PRO A 27 6.67 0.05 -10.03
CA PRO A 27 6.77 1.47 -9.68
C PRO A 27 6.99 1.76 -8.17
N GLU A 28 7.23 3.03 -7.80
CA GLU A 28 7.66 3.52 -6.47
C GLU A 28 6.58 4.25 -5.62
N GLY A 29 6.85 4.45 -4.32
CA GLY A 29 6.10 5.29 -3.35
C GLY A 29 5.62 4.52 -2.10
N SER A 30 5.66 5.01 -0.84
CA SER A 30 5.83 6.37 -0.28
C SER A 30 6.30 6.34 1.20
N SER A 31 6.77 7.46 1.76
CA SER A 31 7.35 7.61 3.12
C SER A 31 6.39 8.20 4.19
N LEU A 32 6.76 8.14 5.49
CA LEU A 32 6.67 9.25 6.48
C LEU A 32 7.26 8.91 7.88
N LEU A 33 7.57 9.97 8.66
CA LEU A 33 8.39 10.13 9.90
C LEU A 33 7.51 10.52 11.15
N PRO A 34 8.00 10.95 12.36
CA PRO A 34 9.24 10.72 13.18
C PRO A 34 9.06 10.61 14.76
N PHE A 35 10.21 10.54 15.48
CA PHE A 35 10.50 10.91 16.92
C PHE A 35 10.17 9.89 18.05
N MET A 36 10.88 9.71 19.18
CA MET A 36 12.14 10.21 19.84
C MET A 36 12.41 9.33 21.11
N SER A 37 13.56 9.24 21.84
CA SER A 37 15.01 9.54 21.66
C SER A 37 15.83 9.16 22.93
N ASP A 38 17.14 8.88 22.78
CA ASP A 38 18.38 9.04 23.63
C ASP A 38 18.31 9.15 25.20
N ASP A 39 19.32 8.85 26.05
CA ASP A 39 20.69 8.29 26.01
C ASP A 39 21.08 7.93 27.50
N VAL A 40 22.09 7.13 27.90
CA VAL A 40 23.54 7.48 28.04
C VAL A 40 24.41 6.24 28.41
N SER A 41 25.66 6.27 27.94
CA SER A 41 26.79 5.32 27.96
C SER A 41 27.43 4.89 29.34
N PRO A 42 28.44 3.96 29.34
CA PRO A 42 28.83 3.10 30.48
C PRO A 42 30.27 3.32 31.04
N THR A 43 30.82 2.38 31.85
CA THR A 43 32.28 2.09 31.86
C THR A 43 32.71 0.70 32.43
N ASP A 44 33.45 -0.04 31.59
CA ASP A 44 34.71 -0.77 31.87
C ASP A 44 34.87 -2.07 32.74
N LYS A 45 35.21 -3.15 32.01
CA LYS A 45 36.47 -3.98 32.08
C LYS A 45 36.62 -5.27 32.93
N VAL A 46 36.75 -6.39 32.16
CA VAL A 46 37.86 -7.40 32.14
C VAL A 46 37.89 -8.61 33.10
N ALA A 47 37.88 -9.82 32.49
CA ALA A 47 38.52 -11.15 32.78
C ALA A 47 38.57 -11.72 34.23
N ASP A 48 38.56 -13.04 34.50
CA ASP A 48 38.96 -14.22 33.69
C ASP A 48 38.27 -15.54 34.19
N LYS A 49 38.48 -16.68 33.49
CA LYS A 49 37.90 -18.05 33.71
C LYS A 49 38.45 -18.82 34.96
N PRO A 50 37.99 -20.06 35.34
CA PRO A 50 36.80 -20.88 34.95
C PRO A 50 36.00 -21.56 36.12
N LEU A 51 34.84 -22.15 35.77
CA LEU A 51 34.10 -23.30 36.35
C LEU A 51 34.49 -23.90 37.73
N ASP A 52 33.52 -23.94 38.66
CA ASP A 52 33.29 -25.10 39.56
C ASP A 52 31.77 -25.30 39.80
N ALA A 53 31.33 -26.53 40.05
CA ALA A 53 29.92 -26.92 40.12
C ALA A 53 29.51 -27.36 41.53
N SER A 54 28.46 -26.75 42.08
CA SER A 54 27.88 -27.12 43.38
C SER A 54 26.63 -28.02 43.24
N PRO A 55 26.40 -28.98 44.16
CA PRO A 55 25.32 -29.97 44.05
C PRO A 55 23.92 -29.44 44.43
N PRO A 56 22.83 -30.12 44.03
CA PRO A 56 21.47 -29.68 44.29
C PRO A 56 21.07 -29.72 45.77
N ARG A 57 20.20 -28.79 46.19
CA ARG A 57 19.59 -28.78 47.53
C ARG A 57 18.64 -29.97 47.71
N LEU A 58 18.81 -30.65 48.84
CA LEU A 58 17.89 -31.67 49.34
C LEU A 58 17.13 -31.12 50.56
N ASP A 59 15.91 -31.60 50.78
CA ASP A 59 15.15 -31.36 52.00
C ASP A 59 15.67 -32.19 53.20
N ASP A 60 15.09 -31.92 54.37
CA ASP A 60 15.35 -32.56 55.66
C ASP A 60 15.13 -34.10 55.66
N THR A 61 14.58 -34.66 54.58
CA THR A 61 14.37 -36.10 54.37
C THR A 61 15.24 -36.70 53.26
N GLY A 62 16.08 -35.88 52.61
CA GLY A 62 17.05 -36.29 51.60
C GLY A 62 16.51 -36.36 50.17
N LYS A 63 15.42 -35.63 49.83
CA LYS A 63 14.91 -35.52 48.45
C LYS A 63 15.15 -34.15 47.82
N PRO A 64 15.35 -34.06 46.47
CA PRO A 64 15.46 -32.78 45.78
C PRO A 64 14.16 -31.98 45.87
N VAL A 65 14.29 -30.66 46.05
CA VAL A 65 13.16 -29.72 46.06
C VAL A 65 12.89 -29.24 44.62
N GLU A 66 11.64 -29.36 44.17
CA GLU A 66 11.17 -28.76 42.91
C GLU A 66 10.51 -27.40 43.23
N ASP A 67 11.07 -26.30 42.72
CA ASP A 67 10.46 -24.97 42.79
C ASP A 67 9.62 -24.68 41.54
N ALA A 68 8.42 -24.14 41.75
CA ALA A 68 7.45 -23.79 40.70
C ALA A 68 7.78 -22.45 40.01
N PRO A 69 7.31 -22.18 38.77
CA PRO A 69 7.70 -20.98 38.03
C PRO A 69 7.17 -19.69 38.67
N ALA A 70 8.08 -18.73 38.86
CA ALA A 70 7.76 -17.40 39.37
C ALA A 70 7.18 -16.49 38.28
N ALA A 71 6.29 -15.57 38.70
CA ALA A 71 5.69 -14.55 37.83
C ALA A 71 6.60 -13.33 37.65
N ASN A 72 6.34 -12.57 36.58
CA ASN A 72 7.06 -11.37 36.14
C ASN A 72 7.58 -10.47 37.28
N THR A 73 8.89 -10.21 37.28
CA THR A 73 9.53 -9.12 38.04
C THR A 73 10.59 -8.43 37.17
N GLU A 74 10.15 -7.60 36.24
CA GLU A 74 10.97 -6.63 35.49
C GLU A 74 10.40 -5.22 35.74
N ASP A 75 10.73 -4.60 36.88
CA ASP A 75 10.38 -3.17 37.14
C ASP A 75 11.29 -2.43 38.16
N GLU A 76 12.41 -3.02 38.61
CA GLU A 76 13.35 -2.35 39.54
C GLU A 76 14.73 -2.02 38.92
N GLY A 77 14.86 -2.09 37.59
CA GLY A 77 16.06 -1.63 36.86
C GLY A 77 16.00 -0.17 36.39
N LEU A 78 14.83 0.47 36.45
CA LEU A 78 14.47 1.61 35.58
C LEU A 78 14.40 2.98 36.31
N LEU A 79 15.20 3.17 37.36
CA LEU A 79 15.14 4.37 38.23
C LEU A 79 16.51 4.99 38.56
N SER A 80 17.58 4.68 37.80
CA SER A 80 18.95 5.13 38.11
C SER A 80 19.23 6.62 37.82
N ASP A 81 18.60 7.25 36.82
CA ASP A 81 19.11 8.50 36.22
C ASP A 81 18.20 9.74 36.32
N ILE A 82 17.02 9.64 36.93
CA ILE A 82 16.23 10.82 37.33
C ILE A 82 16.88 11.53 38.52
N ASP A 83 16.83 12.86 38.59
CA ASP A 83 17.36 13.58 39.76
C ASP A 83 16.56 13.27 41.05
N GLU A 84 17.11 13.59 42.22
CA GLU A 84 16.47 13.23 43.49
C GLU A 84 15.18 14.01 43.77
N ALA A 85 14.98 15.19 43.17
CA ALA A 85 13.72 15.92 43.25
C ALA A 85 12.64 15.29 42.35
N GLU A 86 13.00 14.79 41.18
CA GLU A 86 12.08 14.07 40.29
C GLU A 86 11.76 12.66 40.85
N ARG A 87 12.71 11.98 41.50
CA ARG A 87 12.44 10.75 42.28
C ARG A 87 11.45 11.00 43.41
N GLU A 88 11.59 12.08 44.18
CA GLU A 88 10.63 12.41 45.23
C GLU A 88 9.26 12.83 44.66
N ARG A 89 9.21 13.55 43.53
CA ARG A 89 7.95 13.81 42.82
C ARG A 89 7.25 12.52 42.38
N ILE A 90 7.99 11.56 41.82
CA ILE A 90 7.45 10.27 41.39
C ILE A 90 7.02 9.42 42.59
N LYS A 91 7.75 9.43 43.71
CA LYS A 91 7.31 8.80 44.97
C LYS A 91 6.03 9.42 45.52
N VAL A 92 5.94 10.75 45.56
CA VAL A 92 4.74 11.46 46.02
C VAL A 92 3.56 11.16 45.09
N ALA A 93 3.74 11.22 43.76
CA ALA A 93 2.69 10.89 42.80
C ALA A 93 2.25 9.43 42.88
N ARG A 94 3.18 8.47 43.06
CA ARG A 94 2.87 7.05 43.29
C ARG A 94 2.12 6.85 44.61
N GLU A 95 2.50 7.53 45.69
CA GLU A 95 1.81 7.44 46.99
C GLU A 95 0.44 8.12 46.97
N GLU A 96 0.28 9.25 46.28
CA GLU A 96 -1.02 9.89 46.04
C GLU A 96 -1.94 9.00 45.21
N ALA A 97 -1.41 8.37 44.15
CA ALA A 97 -2.14 7.38 43.36
C ALA A 97 -2.51 6.14 44.19
N ARG A 98 -1.60 5.65 45.05
CA ARG A 98 -1.83 4.52 45.97
C ARG A 98 -2.87 4.87 47.05
N ILE A 99 -2.82 6.06 47.63
CA ILE A 99 -3.82 6.58 48.57
C ILE A 99 -5.16 6.74 47.88
N LYS A 100 -5.21 7.26 46.64
CA LYS A 100 -6.44 7.38 45.85
C LYS A 100 -7.04 6.00 45.57
N ALA A 101 -6.25 5.05 45.08
CA ALA A 101 -6.67 3.67 44.85
C ALA A 101 -7.10 2.96 46.14
N GLU A 102 -6.43 3.19 47.28
CA GLU A 102 -6.87 2.70 48.59
C GLU A 102 -8.19 3.34 49.05
N LYS A 103 -8.45 4.61 48.70
CA LYS A 103 -9.69 5.32 49.03
C LYS A 103 -10.84 4.81 48.19
N GLU A 104 -10.64 4.66 46.88
CA GLU A 104 -11.58 4.06 45.94
C GLU A 104 -11.87 2.59 46.32
N ALA A 105 -10.85 1.80 46.67
CA ALA A 105 -11.02 0.44 47.18
C ALA A 105 -11.68 0.37 48.58
N LYS A 106 -11.55 1.40 49.41
CA LYS A 106 -12.29 1.51 50.69
C LYS A 106 -13.74 1.94 50.48
N GLU A 107 -14.03 2.81 49.52
CA GLU A 107 -15.40 3.15 49.12
C GLU A 107 -16.09 1.94 48.47
N GLU A 108 -15.38 1.18 47.64
CA GLU A 108 -15.87 -0.08 47.08
C GLU A 108 -16.12 -1.15 48.16
N LYS A 109 -15.23 -1.29 49.14
CA LYS A 109 -15.43 -2.14 50.33
C LYS A 109 -16.45 -1.59 51.34
N SER A 110 -16.92 -0.35 51.19
CA SER A 110 -18.00 0.22 52.01
C SER A 110 -19.40 -0.10 51.46
N LYS A 111 -19.50 -0.59 50.22
CA LYS A 111 -20.73 -1.20 49.71
C LYS A 111 -21.03 -2.46 50.55
N PRO A 112 -22.25 -2.63 51.08
CA PRO A 112 -22.54 -3.70 52.02
C PRO A 112 -22.44 -5.08 51.36
N SER A 113 -21.50 -5.90 51.81
CA SER A 113 -21.40 -7.30 51.41
C SER A 113 -22.66 -8.08 51.81
N PRO A 114 -23.14 -9.02 50.97
CA PRO A 114 -24.28 -9.87 51.31
C PRO A 114 -23.95 -10.79 52.50
N PRO A 115 -24.93 -11.20 53.31
CA PRO A 115 -24.71 -12.00 54.51
C PRO A 115 -24.20 -13.41 54.17
N ALA A 116 -23.20 -13.89 54.91
CA ALA A 116 -22.62 -15.21 54.72
C ALA A 116 -23.58 -16.34 55.18
N PRO A 117 -23.70 -17.44 54.41
CA PRO A 117 -24.57 -18.56 54.78
C PRO A 117 -23.94 -19.46 55.85
N GLY A 118 -24.69 -19.72 56.92
CA GLY A 118 -24.36 -20.73 57.93
C GLY A 118 -24.67 -22.16 57.47
N ALA A 119 -24.08 -23.14 58.18
CA ALA A 119 -24.12 -24.57 57.87
C ALA A 119 -25.50 -25.24 58.16
N PRO A 120 -25.71 -26.53 57.80
CA PRO A 120 -26.93 -26.95 57.11
C PRO A 120 -28.09 -27.43 58.00
N GLY A 121 -29.33 -27.23 57.53
CA GLY A 121 -30.53 -27.81 58.15
C GLY A 121 -31.81 -27.71 57.32
N THR A 122 -32.29 -28.87 56.84
CA THR A 122 -33.66 -29.15 56.31
C THR A 122 -34.10 -28.49 54.98
N PRO A 123 -35.05 -29.10 54.22
CA PRO A 123 -35.11 -28.96 52.76
C PRO A 123 -36.19 -28.01 52.20
N ASN A 124 -36.04 -27.71 50.90
CA ASN A 124 -36.90 -26.96 49.97
C ASN A 124 -36.83 -25.41 50.03
N GLN A 125 -36.21 -24.80 49.00
CA GLN A 125 -36.93 -24.24 47.83
C GLN A 125 -35.92 -23.78 46.76
N PRO A 126 -36.28 -23.75 45.45
CA PRO A 126 -35.40 -23.24 44.40
C PRO A 126 -35.31 -21.71 44.49
N VAL A 127 -34.09 -21.18 44.63
CA VAL A 127 -33.84 -19.74 44.55
C VAL A 127 -33.95 -19.31 43.09
N SER A 128 -34.98 -18.52 42.76
CA SER A 128 -35.14 -17.93 41.44
C SER A 128 -33.99 -16.97 41.13
N GLN A 129 -33.37 -17.12 39.96
CA GLN A 129 -32.46 -16.10 39.42
C GLN A 129 -33.17 -14.73 39.34
N PRO A 130 -32.44 -13.61 39.47
CA PRO A 130 -33.02 -12.29 39.22
C PRO A 130 -33.62 -12.26 37.80
N PRO A 131 -34.78 -11.61 37.59
CA PRO A 131 -35.44 -11.61 36.30
C PRO A 131 -34.52 -11.00 35.23
N ASP A 132 -34.28 -11.77 34.18
CA ASP A 132 -33.54 -11.32 33.02
C ASP A 132 -34.41 -10.33 32.23
N ASN A 133 -34.19 -9.05 32.49
CA ASN A 133 -34.93 -7.93 31.91
C ASN A 133 -34.63 -7.69 30.41
N ARG A 134 -33.76 -8.50 29.78
CA ARG A 134 -33.55 -8.47 28.32
C ARG A 134 -34.81 -8.97 27.60
N THR A 135 -35.08 -8.41 26.43
CA THR A 135 -36.13 -8.95 25.53
C THR A 135 -35.73 -10.34 25.01
N GLU A 136 -36.69 -11.15 24.58
CA GLU A 136 -36.40 -12.46 23.97
C GLU A 136 -35.55 -12.33 22.70
N GLU A 137 -35.70 -11.22 21.98
CA GLU A 137 -34.87 -10.83 20.83
C GLU A 137 -33.41 -10.56 21.24
N GLN A 138 -33.17 -9.80 22.32
CA GLN A 138 -31.83 -9.56 22.86
C GLN A 138 -31.17 -10.86 23.34
N LYS A 139 -31.93 -11.76 23.97
CA LYS A 139 -31.44 -13.10 24.38
C LYS A 139 -31.05 -13.96 23.17
N ALA A 140 -31.82 -13.90 22.09
CA ALA A 140 -31.52 -14.61 20.85
C ALA A 140 -30.23 -14.07 20.17
N LEU A 141 -30.07 -12.74 20.11
CA LEU A 141 -28.87 -12.10 19.58
C LEU A 141 -27.62 -12.41 20.43
N ASP A 142 -27.73 -12.35 21.76
CA ASP A 142 -26.62 -12.72 22.67
C ASP A 142 -26.23 -14.20 22.51
N ALA A 143 -27.21 -15.11 22.37
CA ALA A 143 -26.95 -16.53 22.17
C ALA A 143 -26.28 -16.82 20.82
N GLU A 144 -26.71 -16.15 19.75
CA GLU A 144 -26.10 -16.26 18.42
C GLU A 144 -24.67 -15.68 18.40
N ARG A 145 -24.44 -14.53 19.05
CA ARG A 145 -23.10 -13.96 19.23
C ARG A 145 -22.17 -14.93 19.96
N GLN A 146 -22.63 -15.52 21.05
CA GLN A 146 -21.87 -16.50 21.83
C GLN A 146 -21.55 -17.75 20.99
N ARG A 147 -22.51 -18.25 20.21
CA ARG A 147 -22.32 -19.36 19.27
C ARG A 147 -21.23 -19.07 18.23
N ARG A 148 -21.19 -17.86 17.66
CA ARG A 148 -20.13 -17.43 16.71
C ARG A 148 -18.75 -17.34 17.38
N ILE A 149 -18.67 -16.82 18.62
CA ILE A 149 -17.43 -16.79 19.41
C ILE A 149 -16.92 -18.23 19.69
N GLU A 150 -17.82 -19.15 20.02
CA GLU A 150 -17.48 -20.55 20.27
C GLU A 150 -17.01 -21.27 19.00
N ALA A 151 -17.60 -20.96 17.84
CA ALA A 151 -17.16 -21.48 16.55
C ALA A 151 -15.72 -21.05 16.21
N LEU A 152 -15.36 -19.76 16.40
CA LEU A 152 -13.99 -19.29 16.19
C LEU A 152 -13.00 -19.92 17.18
N LYS A 153 -13.37 -20.02 18.47
CA LYS A 153 -12.55 -20.68 19.50
C LYS A 153 -12.36 -22.19 19.28
N ALA A 154 -13.15 -22.82 18.41
CA ALA A 154 -12.97 -24.22 18.05
C ALA A 154 -11.77 -24.43 17.10
N ILE A 155 -11.31 -23.37 16.39
CA ILE A 155 -10.08 -23.40 15.60
C ILE A 155 -8.90 -23.46 16.56
N LYS A 156 -8.16 -24.58 16.54
CA LYS A 156 -6.98 -24.82 17.37
C LYS A 156 -5.73 -24.86 16.50
N ARG A 157 -4.62 -24.30 17.00
CA ARG A 157 -3.29 -24.44 16.41
C ARG A 157 -3.03 -25.91 16.03
N PRO A 158 -2.78 -26.22 14.74
CA PRO A 158 -2.54 -27.58 14.28
C PRO A 158 -1.33 -28.25 14.96
N PRO A 159 -1.35 -29.59 15.15
CA PRO A 159 -0.19 -30.30 15.65
C PRO A 159 0.96 -30.28 14.64
N ASN A 160 2.20 -30.26 15.13
CA ASN A 160 3.43 -30.18 14.32
C ASN A 160 3.44 -29.01 13.31
N GLN A 161 2.97 -27.84 13.74
CA GLN A 161 3.26 -26.57 13.08
C GLN A 161 4.60 -26.02 13.62
N SER A 162 5.32 -25.22 12.82
CA SER A 162 6.49 -24.45 13.25
C SER A 162 6.44 -23.02 12.72
N LEU A 163 7.20 -22.13 13.38
CA LEU A 163 7.34 -20.72 13.02
C LEU A 163 8.54 -20.55 12.10
N GLY A 164 8.38 -19.82 11.00
CA GLY A 164 9.41 -19.54 10.00
C GLY A 164 10.04 -20.80 9.40
N ASN A 165 11.34 -20.71 9.11
CA ASN A 165 12.11 -21.70 8.36
C ASN A 165 12.48 -22.99 9.11
N LYS A 166 11.97 -23.20 10.33
CA LYS A 166 12.23 -24.42 11.10
C LYS A 166 11.36 -25.57 10.59
N ARG A 167 11.94 -26.56 9.91
CA ARG A 167 11.22 -27.75 9.43
C ARG A 167 10.58 -28.53 10.59
N PRO A 168 9.23 -28.64 10.65
CA PRO A 168 8.56 -29.45 11.66
C PRO A 168 8.63 -30.96 11.32
N GLY A 169 8.31 -31.80 12.31
CA GLY A 169 8.22 -33.24 12.12
C GLY A 169 6.96 -33.66 11.35
N THR A 170 7.11 -34.53 10.36
CA THR A 170 6.03 -35.02 9.49
C THR A 170 4.84 -35.58 10.28
N ARG A 171 3.63 -35.26 9.82
CA ARG A 171 2.39 -35.92 10.28
C ARG A 171 1.53 -36.37 9.10
N LYS A 172 0.47 -37.12 9.39
CA LYS A 172 -0.63 -37.40 8.44
C LYS A 172 -1.88 -36.62 8.82
N LEU A 173 -2.77 -36.43 7.86
CA LEU A 173 -4.14 -36.01 8.10
C LEU A 173 -4.89 -37.10 8.88
N LYS A 174 -5.86 -36.72 9.72
CA LYS A 174 -6.68 -37.70 10.46
C LYS A 174 -7.60 -38.50 9.54
N LYS A 175 -8.07 -37.87 8.47
CA LYS A 175 -8.90 -38.41 7.39
C LYS A 175 -8.69 -37.58 6.13
N GLU A 176 -8.75 -38.23 4.98
CA GLU A 176 -8.75 -37.55 3.68
C GLU A 176 -10.20 -37.29 3.22
N THR A 177 -10.91 -36.43 3.95
CA THR A 177 -12.36 -36.20 3.76
C THR A 177 -12.62 -35.43 2.47
N GLY A 178 -13.37 -36.05 1.55
CA GLY A 178 -13.72 -35.42 0.26
C GLY A 178 -12.61 -35.46 -0.79
N LYS A 179 -11.48 -36.12 -0.49
CA LYS A 179 -10.43 -36.41 -1.47
C LYS A 179 -10.98 -37.20 -2.65
N LYS A 180 -10.52 -36.88 -3.86
CA LYS A 180 -10.81 -37.61 -5.12
C LYS A 180 -9.53 -38.15 -5.75
N GLU A 181 -9.65 -39.15 -6.62
CA GLU A 181 -8.50 -39.69 -7.35
C GLU A 181 -8.18 -38.81 -8.56
N LEU A 182 -6.90 -38.69 -8.94
CA LEU A 182 -6.51 -37.94 -10.15
C LEU A 182 -7.13 -38.50 -11.43
N ALA A 183 -7.43 -39.81 -11.44
CA ALA A 183 -8.07 -40.49 -12.56
C ALA A 183 -9.54 -40.12 -12.76
N ASP A 184 -10.21 -39.51 -11.76
CA ASP A 184 -11.61 -39.10 -11.84
C ASP A 184 -11.80 -37.81 -12.68
N VAL A 185 -10.71 -37.07 -12.96
CA VAL A 185 -10.74 -35.81 -13.70
C VAL A 185 -10.02 -35.92 -15.04
N ASN A 186 -10.69 -35.49 -16.11
CA ASN A 186 -10.12 -35.46 -17.46
C ASN A 186 -8.85 -34.59 -17.49
N PRO A 187 -7.71 -35.06 -18.06
CA PRO A 187 -6.49 -34.25 -18.20
C PRO A 187 -6.69 -32.87 -18.85
N LYS A 188 -7.71 -32.72 -19.71
CA LYS A 188 -8.09 -31.42 -20.28
C LYS A 188 -8.72 -30.49 -19.23
N LEU A 189 -9.63 -31.01 -18.40
CA LEU A 189 -10.23 -30.24 -17.29
C LEU A 189 -9.17 -29.84 -16.26
N LEU A 190 -8.19 -30.70 -15.98
CA LEU A 190 -7.05 -30.36 -15.13
C LEU A 190 -6.29 -29.14 -15.67
N GLN A 191 -6.08 -29.00 -16.99
CA GLN A 191 -5.43 -27.82 -17.57
C GLN A 191 -6.33 -26.58 -17.58
N ASP A 192 -7.61 -26.72 -17.96
CA ASP A 192 -8.54 -25.60 -18.17
C ASP A 192 -9.15 -25.03 -16.85
N ARG A 193 -8.81 -25.60 -15.68
CA ARG A 193 -9.43 -25.28 -14.36
C ARG A 193 -8.42 -25.02 -13.23
N ARG A 194 -7.21 -24.54 -13.55
CA ARG A 194 -6.18 -24.19 -12.56
C ARG A 194 -6.52 -22.98 -11.70
N GLY A 195 -5.93 -22.93 -10.50
CA GLY A 195 -6.17 -21.90 -9.49
C GLY A 195 -7.31 -22.25 -8.52
N LEU A 196 -7.58 -21.36 -7.57
CA LEU A 196 -8.66 -21.50 -6.59
C LEU A 196 -9.77 -20.48 -6.84
N TYR A 197 -11.01 -20.84 -6.47
CA TYR A 197 -12.14 -19.93 -6.54
C TYR A 197 -12.12 -19.01 -5.32
N ALA A 198 -11.90 -17.71 -5.57
CA ALA A 198 -11.75 -16.69 -4.57
C ALA A 198 -13.06 -15.90 -4.38
N LYS A 199 -13.43 -15.65 -3.13
CA LYS A 199 -14.45 -14.70 -2.70
C LYS A 199 -13.79 -13.67 -1.80
N TYR A 200 -14.02 -12.40 -2.08
CA TYR A 200 -13.52 -11.30 -1.27
C TYR A 200 -14.67 -10.51 -0.66
N TYR A 201 -14.48 -10.09 0.59
CA TYR A 201 -15.46 -9.38 1.38
C TYR A 201 -14.81 -8.14 1.99
N ALA A 202 -15.34 -6.96 1.69
CA ALA A 202 -14.94 -5.69 2.29
C ALA A 202 -15.70 -5.43 3.59
N PHE A 203 -15.07 -4.74 4.54
CA PHE A 203 -15.67 -4.37 5.81
C PHE A 203 -15.39 -2.91 6.15
N SER A 204 -16.41 -2.20 6.64
CA SER A 204 -16.31 -0.81 7.09
C SER A 204 -15.56 -0.60 8.43
N ALA A 205 -15.08 -1.68 9.04
CA ALA A 205 -14.31 -1.75 10.29
C ALA A 205 -13.70 -3.16 10.42
N MET A 206 -12.84 -3.38 11.42
CA MET A 206 -12.15 -4.66 11.66
C MET A 206 -13.04 -5.89 11.43
N PRO A 207 -12.74 -6.77 10.43
CA PRO A 207 -13.69 -7.80 9.98
C PRO A 207 -14.16 -8.76 11.06
N LEU A 208 -13.26 -9.14 11.97
CA LEU A 208 -13.56 -10.01 13.11
C LEU A 208 -14.73 -9.50 13.96
N GLY A 209 -14.81 -8.18 14.18
CA GLY A 209 -15.88 -7.54 14.92
C GLY A 209 -17.23 -7.65 14.20
N GLN A 210 -17.24 -7.48 12.88
CA GLN A 210 -18.46 -7.55 12.06
C GLN A 210 -18.96 -8.97 11.81
N ILE A 211 -18.07 -9.95 11.72
CA ILE A 211 -18.44 -11.38 11.62
C ILE A 211 -19.10 -11.86 12.91
N LEU A 212 -18.62 -11.35 14.06
CA LEU A 212 -19.17 -11.63 15.39
C LEU A 212 -20.44 -10.85 15.75
N ASP A 213 -20.90 -9.89 14.94
CA ASP A 213 -22.14 -9.17 15.19
C ASP A 213 -23.36 -10.03 14.78
N PRO A 214 -24.23 -10.45 15.72
CA PRO A 214 -25.39 -11.30 15.42
C PRO A 214 -26.44 -10.58 14.54
N ASN A 215 -26.41 -9.24 14.46
CA ASN A 215 -27.27 -8.47 13.57
C ASN A 215 -26.80 -8.51 12.11
N GLN A 216 -25.57 -8.95 11.86
CA GLN A 216 -25.01 -9.14 10.53
C GLN A 216 -25.18 -10.58 10.06
N PRO A 217 -25.38 -10.81 8.75
CA PRO A 217 -25.32 -12.14 8.17
C PRO A 217 -23.94 -12.79 8.38
N GLU A 218 -23.95 -14.11 8.62
CA GLU A 218 -22.75 -14.95 8.58
C GLU A 218 -22.04 -14.80 7.22
N LEU A 219 -20.72 -15.03 7.18
CA LEU A 219 -19.89 -14.77 5.99
C LEU A 219 -20.38 -15.51 4.73
N ASP A 220 -20.75 -16.78 4.85
CA ASP A 220 -21.24 -17.59 3.72
C ASP A 220 -22.65 -17.15 3.25
N ALA A 221 -23.37 -16.36 4.05
CA ALA A 221 -24.65 -15.72 3.69
C ALA A 221 -24.48 -14.28 3.16
N ARG A 222 -23.27 -13.70 3.23
CA ARG A 222 -22.95 -12.41 2.59
C ARG A 222 -22.75 -12.60 1.09
N THR A 223 -23.15 -11.60 0.32
CA THR A 223 -22.72 -11.47 -1.08
C THR A 223 -21.26 -10.99 -1.07
N PRO A 224 -20.31 -11.66 -1.73
CA PRO A 224 -18.94 -11.15 -1.86
C PRO A 224 -18.92 -9.90 -2.75
N ASP A 225 -18.01 -8.97 -2.46
CA ASP A 225 -17.82 -7.74 -3.23
C ASP A 225 -17.14 -8.02 -4.59
N ILE A 226 -16.28 -9.05 -4.64
CA ILE A 226 -15.73 -9.60 -5.88
C ILE A 226 -15.52 -11.11 -5.75
N THR A 227 -15.78 -11.85 -6.83
CA THR A 227 -15.42 -13.27 -6.96
C THR A 227 -14.58 -13.49 -8.21
N ARG A 228 -13.49 -14.24 -8.09
CA ARG A 228 -12.58 -14.49 -9.22
C ARG A 228 -11.89 -15.84 -9.12
N ILE A 229 -11.09 -16.17 -10.12
CA ILE A 229 -10.16 -17.30 -10.07
C ILE A 229 -8.78 -16.72 -9.84
N ASP A 230 -8.15 -17.10 -8.73
CA ASP A 230 -6.76 -16.75 -8.45
C ASP A 230 -5.86 -17.93 -8.81
N PRO A 231 -4.93 -17.78 -9.78
CA PRO A 231 -4.02 -18.87 -10.18
C PRO A 231 -3.14 -19.36 -9.02
N GLN A 232 -2.83 -18.49 -8.06
CA GLN A 232 -2.06 -18.75 -6.85
C GLN A 232 -2.58 -17.85 -5.72
N VAL A 233 -2.42 -18.28 -4.46
CA VAL A 233 -2.60 -17.40 -3.30
C VAL A 233 -1.22 -16.89 -2.90
N TYR A 234 -0.77 -15.83 -3.56
CA TYR A 234 0.54 -15.22 -3.34
C TYR A 234 0.44 -13.71 -3.48
N PHE A 235 0.23 -13.05 -2.35
CA PHE A 235 0.03 -11.63 -2.22
C PHE A 235 1.07 -11.09 -1.23
N PRO A 236 2.31 -10.78 -1.71
CA PRO A 236 3.43 -10.48 -0.82
C PRO A 236 3.42 -9.09 -0.19
N SER A 237 2.53 -8.19 -0.65
CA SER A 237 2.33 -6.85 -0.09
C SER A 237 0.93 -6.33 -0.40
N LYS A 238 0.52 -5.24 0.26
CA LYS A 238 -0.71 -4.49 0.01
C LYS A 238 -0.95 -4.16 -1.47
N ASP A 239 0.12 -3.95 -2.23
CA ASP A 239 0.07 -3.60 -3.66
C ASP A 239 -0.30 -4.79 -4.55
N ALA A 240 -0.11 -6.03 -4.07
CA ALA A 240 -0.59 -7.23 -4.75
C ALA A 240 -2.12 -7.29 -4.82
N TRP A 241 -2.81 -6.49 -3.99
CA TRP A 241 -4.27 -6.31 -4.02
C TRP A 241 -4.70 -5.02 -4.73
N ALA A 242 -3.83 -4.38 -5.52
CA ALA A 242 -4.13 -3.11 -6.20
C ALA A 242 -5.43 -3.16 -7.03
N ASP A 243 -5.78 -4.33 -7.57
CA ASP A 243 -6.97 -4.57 -8.39
C ASP A 243 -8.28 -4.82 -7.61
N LEU A 244 -8.25 -4.87 -6.26
CA LEU A 244 -9.47 -4.92 -5.46
C LEU A 244 -10.20 -3.55 -5.48
N PRO A 245 -11.52 -3.51 -5.73
CA PRO A 245 -12.28 -2.26 -5.91
C PRO A 245 -12.64 -1.54 -4.60
N PHE A 246 -11.98 -1.86 -3.49
CA PHE A 246 -12.29 -1.36 -2.15
C PHE A 246 -11.02 -1.13 -1.32
N ASP A 247 -11.21 -0.52 -0.15
CA ASP A 247 -10.15 -0.22 0.82
C ASP A 247 -9.53 -1.49 1.41
N LYS A 248 -8.20 -1.55 1.39
CA LYS A 248 -7.41 -2.74 1.69
C LYS A 248 -7.12 -2.91 3.19
N ARG A 249 -7.56 -1.98 4.05
CA ARG A 249 -7.33 -2.00 5.51
C ARG A 249 -8.23 -2.98 6.27
N ASN A 250 -9.37 -3.37 5.71
CA ASN A 250 -10.37 -4.19 6.40
C ASN A 250 -11.10 -5.08 5.39
N PHE A 251 -10.52 -6.23 5.05
CA PHE A 251 -11.13 -7.19 4.12
C PHE A 251 -10.84 -8.64 4.50
N MET A 252 -11.57 -9.57 3.88
CA MET A 252 -11.37 -11.01 4.04
C MET A 252 -11.36 -11.69 2.68
N GLY A 253 -10.34 -12.52 2.43
CA GLY A 253 -10.23 -13.39 1.27
C GLY A 253 -10.54 -14.85 1.64
N VAL A 254 -11.37 -15.51 0.84
CA VAL A 254 -11.71 -16.93 1.00
C VAL A 254 -11.49 -17.65 -0.32
N TRP A 255 -10.53 -18.55 -0.37
CA TRP A 255 -10.26 -19.41 -1.52
C TRP A 255 -10.74 -20.83 -1.27
N THR A 256 -11.44 -21.42 -2.23
CA THR A 256 -11.83 -22.84 -2.19
C THR A 256 -11.45 -23.56 -3.48
N GLY A 257 -11.22 -24.87 -3.37
CA GLY A 257 -10.90 -25.74 -4.50
C GLY A 257 -10.23 -27.03 -4.04
N PHE A 258 -9.24 -27.50 -4.80
CA PHE A 258 -8.43 -28.66 -4.49
C PHE A 258 -6.93 -28.34 -4.62
N LEU A 259 -6.15 -28.87 -3.67
CA LEU A 259 -4.71 -29.06 -3.81
C LEU A 259 -4.46 -30.36 -4.58
N VAL A 260 -3.73 -30.28 -5.68
CA VAL A 260 -3.41 -31.41 -6.57
C VAL A 260 -2.10 -32.04 -6.12
N ILE A 261 -2.17 -33.25 -5.59
CA ILE A 261 -1.03 -34.04 -5.13
C ILE A 261 -0.72 -35.08 -6.21
N PRO A 262 0.40 -34.93 -6.98
CA PRO A 262 0.71 -35.82 -8.10
C PRO A 262 1.10 -37.24 -7.67
N GLU A 263 1.75 -37.38 -6.51
CA GLU A 263 2.21 -38.66 -5.97
C GLU A 263 2.32 -38.64 -4.43
N ASP A 264 2.31 -39.84 -3.85
CA ASP A 264 2.45 -40.09 -2.40
C ASP A 264 3.81 -39.61 -1.88
N ALA A 265 3.85 -38.46 -1.18
CA ALA A 265 5.09 -37.82 -0.73
C ALA A 265 4.92 -37.00 0.56
N GLU A 266 6.03 -36.46 1.07
CA GLU A 266 6.03 -35.42 2.11
C GLU A 266 5.96 -34.03 1.46
N TYR A 267 4.92 -33.25 1.78
CA TYR A 267 4.77 -31.87 1.35
C TYR A 267 5.01 -30.94 2.54
N TRP A 268 6.01 -30.07 2.43
CA TRP A 268 6.29 -29.01 3.41
C TRP A 268 5.54 -27.75 2.97
N LEU A 269 4.44 -27.45 3.64
CA LEU A 269 3.50 -26.37 3.31
C LEU A 269 3.66 -25.20 4.27
N TYR A 270 3.41 -23.99 3.76
CA TYR A 270 3.61 -22.72 4.44
C TYR A 270 2.40 -21.80 4.25
N LEU A 271 2.11 -20.99 5.26
CA LEU A 271 1.21 -19.85 5.20
C LEU A 271 1.93 -18.63 5.80
N GLY A 272 2.27 -17.68 4.95
CA GLY A 272 2.57 -16.30 5.36
C GLY A 272 1.26 -15.53 5.51
N ALA A 273 1.05 -14.87 6.65
CA ALA A 273 -0.07 -13.93 6.81
C ALA A 273 0.32 -12.72 7.67
N ASP A 274 -0.12 -11.56 7.20
CA ASP A 274 -0.38 -10.32 7.94
C ASP A 274 -1.78 -9.87 7.48
N TYR A 275 -2.84 -9.87 8.27
CA TYR A 275 -2.95 -10.20 9.70
C TYR A 275 -3.13 -11.73 9.97
N THR A 276 -4.35 -12.26 9.91
CA THR A 276 -4.68 -13.66 10.33
C THR A 276 -5.01 -14.57 9.14
N GLY A 277 -4.61 -15.84 9.21
CA GLY A 277 -4.92 -16.82 8.16
C GLY A 277 -5.07 -18.27 8.62
N VAL A 278 -5.88 -19.04 7.90
CA VAL A 278 -6.14 -20.47 8.12
C VAL A 278 -6.04 -21.22 6.80
N VAL A 279 -5.32 -22.36 6.77
CA VAL A 279 -5.44 -23.35 5.68
C VAL A 279 -6.09 -24.61 6.23
N THR A 280 -7.22 -24.98 5.63
CA THR A 280 -7.94 -26.23 5.86
C THR A 280 -7.74 -27.15 4.66
N LEU A 281 -7.32 -28.39 4.91
CA LEU A 281 -7.15 -29.43 3.91
C LEU A 281 -7.94 -30.68 4.36
N ASP A 282 -8.77 -31.25 3.48
CA ASP A 282 -9.59 -32.43 3.75
C ASP A 282 -10.52 -32.31 4.98
N GLY A 283 -10.94 -31.08 5.29
CA GLY A 283 -11.73 -30.74 6.48
C GLY A 283 -10.94 -30.67 7.79
N GLU A 284 -9.61 -30.75 7.76
CA GLU A 284 -8.74 -30.52 8.91
C GLU A 284 -7.93 -29.22 8.74
N ALA A 285 -7.90 -28.35 9.76
CA ALA A 285 -6.98 -27.22 9.77
C ALA A 285 -5.52 -27.73 9.84
N ILE A 286 -4.71 -27.35 8.84
CA ILE A 286 -3.31 -27.77 8.71
C ILE A 286 -2.31 -26.65 9.03
N LEU A 287 -2.69 -25.40 8.79
CA LEU A 287 -1.93 -24.21 9.14
C LEU A 287 -2.88 -23.18 9.77
N TYR A 288 -2.44 -22.54 10.85
CA TYR A 288 -3.16 -21.46 11.50
C TYR A 288 -2.16 -20.38 11.94
N ASN A 289 -2.31 -19.17 11.40
CA ASN A 289 -1.56 -17.99 11.78
C ASN A 289 -2.52 -16.99 12.43
N ASP A 290 -2.30 -16.71 13.71
CA ASP A 290 -3.06 -15.81 14.58
C ASP A 290 -2.20 -14.63 15.07
N MET A 291 -1.14 -14.30 14.33
CA MET A 291 -0.24 -13.18 14.63
C MET A 291 -0.78 -11.86 14.07
N ARG A 292 -0.17 -10.76 14.54
CA ARG A 292 -0.56 -9.39 14.19
C ARG A 292 0.23 -8.80 13.02
N ASP A 293 1.47 -9.24 12.86
CA ASP A 293 2.43 -8.76 11.85
C ASP A 293 2.87 -9.96 10.99
N TYR A 294 3.41 -9.69 9.79
CA TYR A 294 3.72 -10.75 8.81
C TYR A 294 4.55 -11.87 9.42
N THR A 295 3.90 -13.03 9.49
CA THR A 295 4.45 -14.24 10.07
C THR A 295 4.27 -15.40 9.12
N GLU A 296 5.30 -16.24 9.01
CA GLU A 296 5.22 -17.51 8.30
C GLU A 296 5.06 -18.67 9.30
N VAL A 297 4.05 -19.51 9.06
CA VAL A 297 3.87 -20.78 9.75
C VAL A 297 3.94 -21.94 8.76
N SER A 298 4.58 -23.04 9.15
CA SER A 298 4.77 -24.21 8.27
C SER A 298 4.42 -25.54 8.93
N THR A 299 4.11 -26.54 8.11
CA THR A 299 3.86 -27.93 8.52
C THR A 299 4.35 -28.92 7.46
N VAL A 300 4.67 -30.16 7.84
CA VAL A 300 5.04 -31.23 6.90
C VAL A 300 3.97 -32.32 6.96
N LEU A 301 3.29 -32.55 5.82
CA LEU A 301 2.26 -33.56 5.68
C LEU A 301 2.72 -34.67 4.75
N SER A 302 2.58 -35.92 5.18
CA SER A 302 2.55 -37.05 4.26
C SER A 302 1.14 -37.13 3.66
N LEU A 303 1.05 -36.81 2.37
CA LEU A 303 -0.18 -36.81 1.57
C LEU A 303 -0.11 -37.93 0.53
N SER A 304 -1.26 -38.46 0.14
CA SER A 304 -1.36 -39.47 -0.93
C SER A 304 -1.80 -38.83 -2.26
N SER A 305 -1.47 -39.44 -3.38
CA SER A 305 -1.83 -38.96 -4.73
C SER A 305 -3.34 -38.70 -4.84
N GLY A 306 -3.73 -37.53 -5.37
CA GLY A 306 -5.14 -37.18 -5.52
C GLY A 306 -5.43 -35.68 -5.48
N LEU A 307 -6.72 -35.37 -5.41
CA LEU A 307 -7.26 -34.03 -5.28
C LEU A 307 -7.77 -33.86 -3.85
N HIS A 308 -7.09 -33.04 -3.06
CA HIS A 308 -7.40 -32.78 -1.66
C HIS A 308 -8.20 -31.48 -1.51
N PRO A 309 -9.48 -31.48 -1.07
CA PRO A 309 -10.24 -30.25 -0.84
C PRO A 309 -9.49 -29.26 0.04
N ILE A 310 -9.24 -28.06 -0.49
CA ILE A 310 -8.56 -26.97 0.21
C ILE A 310 -9.50 -25.77 0.39
N ARG A 311 -9.46 -25.19 1.58
CA ARG A 311 -10.00 -23.86 1.89
C ARG A 311 -8.93 -23.03 2.55
N ILE A 312 -8.73 -21.80 2.08
CA ILE A 312 -7.86 -20.81 2.68
C ILE A 312 -8.73 -19.63 3.09
N ASP A 313 -8.66 -19.24 4.36
CA ASP A 313 -9.34 -18.06 4.91
C ASP A 313 -8.26 -17.08 5.36
N TYR A 314 -8.28 -15.85 4.85
CA TYR A 314 -7.36 -14.76 5.20
C TYR A 314 -8.16 -13.53 5.60
N MET A 315 -7.73 -12.87 6.68
CA MET A 315 -8.38 -11.67 7.21
C MET A 315 -7.33 -10.58 7.44
N GLU A 316 -7.57 -9.44 6.82
CA GLU A 316 -6.82 -8.19 7.02
C GLU A 316 -7.62 -7.24 7.90
N GLY A 317 -6.96 -6.43 8.74
CA GLY A 317 -7.65 -5.58 9.69
C GLY A 317 -6.79 -4.50 10.33
N GLU A 318 -7.29 -3.27 10.26
CA GLU A 318 -6.68 -2.07 10.84
C GLU A 318 -6.43 -2.25 12.35
N ASN A 319 -5.18 -2.55 12.70
CA ASN A 319 -4.79 -2.99 14.05
C ASN A 319 -4.39 -1.84 15.00
N GLY A 320 -4.39 -0.59 14.51
CA GLY A 320 -3.97 0.60 15.25
C GLY A 320 -2.46 0.74 15.45
N SER A 321 -1.64 0.08 14.62
CA SER A 321 -0.19 0.27 14.56
C SER A 321 0.14 1.62 13.89
N PRO A 322 1.23 2.32 14.27
CA PRO A 322 1.78 3.40 13.47
C PRO A 322 2.51 2.92 12.20
N VAL A 323 2.78 1.61 12.07
CA VAL A 323 3.36 1.00 10.87
C VAL A 323 2.24 0.59 9.91
N ASP A 324 2.36 0.99 8.65
CA ASP A 324 1.45 0.65 7.55
C ASP A 324 1.46 -0.88 7.32
N PRO A 325 0.30 -1.58 7.38
CA PRO A 325 0.26 -3.04 7.29
C PRO A 325 0.79 -3.54 5.94
N LEU A 326 1.53 -4.66 5.98
CA LEU A 326 1.99 -5.34 4.77
C LEU A 326 0.82 -5.99 4.03
N ALA A 327 -0.27 -6.32 4.74
CA ALA A 327 -1.49 -6.93 4.20
C ALA A 327 -1.15 -8.11 3.28
N ALA A 328 -0.28 -9.02 3.74
CA ALA A 328 0.31 -10.06 2.93
C ALA A 328 -0.33 -11.44 3.20
N CYS A 329 -0.59 -12.22 2.14
CA CYS A 329 -1.13 -13.58 2.23
C CYS A 329 -0.44 -14.50 1.22
N ASN A 330 0.38 -15.43 1.71
CA ASN A 330 1.26 -16.27 0.90
C ASN A 330 1.09 -17.76 1.23
N PHE A 331 0.41 -18.53 0.37
CA PHE A 331 0.37 -19.99 0.46
C PHE A 331 1.51 -20.59 -0.38
N MET A 332 2.44 -21.26 0.29
CA MET A 332 3.72 -21.67 -0.26
C MET A 332 4.05 -23.13 0.06
N TYR A 333 5.00 -23.71 -0.66
CA TYR A 333 5.56 -25.02 -0.37
C TYR A 333 7.06 -25.08 -0.68
N VAL A 334 7.78 -26.05 -0.10
CA VAL A 334 9.17 -26.34 -0.47
C VAL A 334 9.17 -27.52 -1.47
N PRO A 335 9.64 -27.32 -2.71
CA PRO A 335 9.77 -28.41 -3.69
C PRO A 335 10.79 -29.46 -3.24
N GLU A 336 10.66 -30.69 -3.74
CA GLU A 336 11.63 -31.74 -3.43
C GLU A 336 13.05 -31.32 -3.84
N GLY A 337 14.02 -31.55 -2.93
CA GLY A 337 15.42 -31.17 -3.13
C GLY A 337 15.74 -29.68 -2.91
N GLN A 338 14.76 -28.83 -2.58
CA GLN A 338 14.98 -27.42 -2.26
C GLN A 338 14.95 -27.14 -0.75
N SER A 339 15.40 -25.94 -0.37
CA SER A 339 15.46 -25.47 1.02
C SER A 339 14.70 -24.18 1.30
N LYS A 340 14.20 -23.49 0.27
CA LYS A 340 13.41 -22.26 0.37
C LYS A 340 11.95 -22.54 -0.07
N PRO A 341 10.95 -21.95 0.59
CA PRO A 341 9.57 -22.02 0.11
C PRO A 341 9.41 -21.20 -1.17
N ILE A 342 8.54 -21.69 -2.07
CA ILE A 342 8.06 -20.95 -3.23
C ILE A 342 6.52 -20.93 -3.22
N PRO A 343 5.87 -19.97 -3.90
CA PRO A 343 4.41 -19.96 -4.08
C PRO A 343 3.90 -21.30 -4.61
N VAL A 344 2.80 -21.83 -4.06
CA VAL A 344 2.18 -23.05 -4.60
C VAL A 344 1.75 -22.76 -6.05
N PRO A 345 2.27 -23.50 -7.05
CA PRO A 345 2.13 -23.11 -8.45
C PRO A 345 0.75 -23.49 -8.99
N PRO A 346 0.27 -22.84 -10.07
CA PRO A 346 -1.10 -23.05 -10.55
C PRO A 346 -1.42 -24.51 -10.88
N GLU A 347 -0.46 -25.30 -11.32
CA GLU A 347 -0.64 -26.74 -11.60
C GLU A 347 -0.95 -27.59 -10.36
N MET A 348 -0.63 -27.10 -9.17
CA MET A 348 -0.99 -27.72 -7.89
C MET A 348 -2.34 -27.24 -7.36
N LEU A 349 -3.03 -26.31 -8.03
CA LEU A 349 -4.31 -25.76 -7.59
C LEU A 349 -5.40 -26.02 -8.64
N MET A 350 -6.61 -26.36 -8.19
CA MET A 350 -7.76 -26.58 -9.07
C MET A 350 -9.05 -26.06 -8.44
N LEU A 351 -9.96 -25.55 -9.28
CA LEU A 351 -11.28 -25.03 -8.87
C LEU A 351 -12.12 -26.08 -8.12
N PRO A 352 -13.14 -25.67 -7.35
CA PRO A 352 -14.12 -26.59 -6.77
C PRO A 352 -14.97 -27.27 -7.85
N GLU A 353 -15.44 -28.49 -7.57
CA GLU A 353 -16.17 -29.36 -8.51
C GLU A 353 -17.46 -28.72 -9.05
N GLU A 354 -18.11 -27.89 -8.24
CA GLU A 354 -19.30 -27.09 -8.59
C GLU A 354 -19.09 -26.20 -9.83
N LEU A 355 -17.84 -25.82 -10.12
CA LEU A 355 -17.45 -24.98 -11.26
C LEU A 355 -16.83 -25.80 -12.42
N TRP A 356 -16.71 -27.12 -12.30
CA TRP A 356 -16.24 -28.00 -13.38
C TRP A 356 -17.36 -28.22 -14.40
N SER A 357 -17.57 -27.23 -15.27
CA SER A 357 -18.51 -27.32 -16.38
C SER A 357 -17.81 -27.15 -17.73
N ASP A 358 -18.18 -27.97 -18.70
CA ASP A 358 -17.87 -27.73 -20.12
C ASP A 358 -18.53 -26.45 -20.66
N ASN A 359 -19.52 -25.88 -19.94
CA ASN A 359 -20.18 -24.61 -20.27
C ASN A 359 -19.55 -23.38 -19.61
N ALA A 360 -18.57 -23.55 -18.72
CA ALA A 360 -17.95 -22.43 -18.01
C ALA A 360 -17.14 -21.57 -18.99
N PRO A 361 -17.28 -20.22 -18.93
CA PRO A 361 -16.64 -19.31 -19.87
C PRO A 361 -15.11 -19.33 -19.72
N ILE A 362 -14.37 -19.14 -20.82
CA ILE A 362 -12.92 -19.00 -20.83
C ILE A 362 -12.55 -17.82 -21.73
N ILE A 363 -11.91 -16.80 -21.19
CA ILE A 363 -11.31 -15.71 -21.97
C ILE A 363 -10.02 -16.25 -22.60
N THR A 364 -9.90 -16.13 -23.92
CA THR A 364 -8.70 -16.52 -24.66
C THR A 364 -7.87 -15.32 -25.12
N LYS A 365 -8.51 -14.19 -25.42
CA LYS A 365 -7.85 -12.96 -25.87
C LYS A 365 -8.76 -11.73 -25.71
N LEU A 366 -8.15 -10.56 -25.47
CA LEU A 366 -8.79 -9.25 -25.64
C LEU A 366 -8.32 -8.57 -26.94
N SER A 367 -9.18 -7.76 -27.56
CA SER A 367 -8.81 -6.97 -28.76
C SER A 367 -7.81 -5.85 -28.44
N LYS A 368 -7.91 -5.25 -27.26
CA LYS A 368 -6.93 -4.38 -26.61
C LYS A 368 -6.75 -4.81 -25.15
N TYR A 369 -5.55 -4.61 -24.61
CA TYR A 369 -5.24 -4.82 -23.18
C TYR A 369 -5.15 -3.51 -22.39
N SER A 370 -5.43 -2.39 -23.04
CA SER A 370 -5.57 -1.07 -22.43
C SER A 370 -6.57 -0.22 -23.22
N GLY A 371 -7.18 0.76 -22.56
CA GLY A 371 -8.14 1.66 -23.18
C GLY A 371 -8.65 2.74 -22.23
N GLU A 372 -9.44 3.67 -22.77
CA GLU A 372 -10.12 4.72 -22.01
C GLU A 372 -11.54 4.28 -21.61
N ILE A 373 -12.22 5.04 -20.75
CA ILE A 373 -13.62 4.79 -20.38
C ILE A 373 -14.50 5.07 -21.61
N GLY A 374 -15.41 4.17 -21.93
CA GLY A 374 -16.26 4.22 -23.13
C GLY A 374 -15.64 3.58 -24.39
N ASP A 375 -14.37 3.18 -24.34
CA ASP A 375 -13.65 2.52 -25.43
C ASP A 375 -14.25 1.11 -25.68
N GLU A 376 -14.47 0.73 -26.95
CA GLU A 376 -15.05 -0.58 -27.30
C GLU A 376 -13.98 -1.68 -27.35
N ILE A 377 -14.21 -2.76 -26.60
CA ILE A 377 -13.32 -3.91 -26.43
C ILE A 377 -14.05 -5.18 -26.85
N THR A 378 -13.43 -5.99 -27.70
CA THR A 378 -13.89 -7.35 -28.02
C THR A 378 -13.16 -8.34 -27.12
N ILE A 379 -13.91 -9.20 -26.45
CA ILE A 379 -13.44 -10.33 -25.66
C ILE A 379 -13.68 -11.59 -26.49
N HIS A 380 -12.62 -12.33 -26.81
CA HIS A 380 -12.69 -13.59 -27.53
C HIS A 380 -12.48 -14.76 -26.56
N GLY A 381 -13.24 -15.84 -26.71
CA GLY A 381 -13.21 -16.93 -25.76
C GLY A 381 -14.00 -18.17 -26.14
N GLN A 382 -14.11 -19.10 -25.19
CA GLN A 382 -14.96 -20.29 -25.29
C GLN A 382 -16.13 -20.15 -24.31
N ASN A 383 -17.32 -20.55 -24.76
CA ASN A 383 -18.55 -20.52 -23.95
C ASN A 383 -18.91 -19.16 -23.32
N LEU A 384 -18.41 -18.03 -23.85
CA LEU A 384 -18.63 -16.72 -23.25
C LEU A 384 -20.12 -16.38 -23.13
N SER A 385 -20.94 -16.83 -24.07
CA SER A 385 -22.40 -16.71 -24.01
C SER A 385 -23.12 -18.00 -24.43
N GLN A 386 -24.46 -17.95 -24.47
CA GLN A 386 -25.31 -18.95 -25.13
C GLN A 386 -25.39 -18.60 -26.63
N PRO A 387 -25.10 -19.53 -27.55
CA PRO A 387 -25.20 -19.26 -28.99
C PRO A 387 -26.62 -18.85 -29.38
N ALA A 388 -26.76 -17.91 -30.32
CA ALA A 388 -28.06 -17.40 -30.77
C ALA A 388 -28.95 -18.48 -31.41
N ASN A 389 -28.34 -19.57 -31.89
CA ASN A 389 -29.02 -20.72 -32.50
C ASN A 389 -29.23 -21.91 -31.53
N ALA A 390 -29.02 -21.71 -30.21
CA ALA A 390 -29.38 -22.72 -29.21
C ALA A 390 -30.89 -22.99 -29.27
N LYS A 391 -31.29 -24.27 -29.25
CA LYS A 391 -32.72 -24.63 -29.34
C LYS A 391 -33.44 -24.22 -28.05
N ASP A 392 -34.47 -23.38 -28.19
CA ASP A 392 -35.42 -23.06 -27.12
C ASP A 392 -36.32 -24.27 -26.80
N GLU A 393 -35.80 -25.20 -26.01
CA GLU A 393 -36.60 -26.29 -25.44
C GLU A 393 -37.46 -25.72 -24.29
N GLN A 394 -38.79 -25.92 -24.35
CA GLN A 394 -39.69 -25.43 -23.30
C GLN A 394 -39.32 -26.02 -21.93
N GLY A 395 -38.95 -25.16 -20.98
CA GLY A 395 -38.49 -25.54 -19.65
C GLY A 395 -36.97 -25.60 -19.48
N ALA A 396 -36.18 -25.38 -20.54
CA ALA A 396 -34.72 -25.29 -20.43
C ALA A 396 -34.28 -24.00 -19.69
N PRO A 397 -33.17 -24.05 -18.93
CA PRO A 397 -32.62 -22.88 -18.26
C PRO A 397 -31.99 -21.91 -19.26
N VAL A 398 -32.20 -20.61 -19.05
CA VAL A 398 -31.63 -19.54 -19.87
C VAL A 398 -30.30 -19.10 -19.27
N TRP A 399 -29.25 -18.97 -20.09
CA TRP A 399 -27.97 -18.42 -19.67
C TRP A 399 -27.81 -16.97 -20.13
N LYS A 400 -27.30 -16.11 -19.24
CA LYS A 400 -26.91 -14.74 -19.56
C LYS A 400 -25.45 -14.50 -19.19
N SER A 401 -24.76 -13.75 -20.03
CA SER A 401 -23.40 -13.28 -19.76
C SER A 401 -23.43 -11.90 -19.13
N SER A 402 -22.58 -11.68 -18.14
CA SER A 402 -22.16 -10.36 -17.67
C SER A 402 -20.65 -10.25 -17.82
N VAL A 403 -20.17 -9.02 -17.99
CA VAL A 403 -18.75 -8.69 -18.04
C VAL A 403 -18.48 -7.64 -16.97
N GLU A 404 -17.32 -7.72 -16.33
CA GLU A 404 -16.88 -6.74 -15.34
C GLU A 404 -15.40 -6.41 -15.52
N PHE A 405 -15.03 -5.16 -15.22
CA PHE A 405 -13.66 -4.66 -15.17
C PHE A 405 -13.36 -4.32 -13.71
N SER A 406 -12.57 -5.15 -13.04
CA SER A 406 -12.20 -4.99 -11.62
C SER A 406 -13.44 -4.84 -10.72
N GLY A 407 -14.46 -5.68 -10.95
CA GLY A 407 -15.76 -5.63 -10.27
C GLY A 407 -16.77 -4.61 -10.79
N GLN A 408 -16.38 -3.70 -11.70
CA GLN A 408 -17.29 -2.71 -12.29
C GLN A 408 -18.06 -3.29 -13.49
N PRO A 409 -19.40 -3.35 -13.47
CA PRO A 409 -20.17 -4.00 -14.54
C PRO A 409 -20.06 -3.26 -15.88
N ALA A 410 -19.77 -4.00 -16.95
CA ALA A 410 -19.69 -3.49 -18.31
C ALA A 410 -20.97 -3.77 -19.11
N GLN A 411 -21.39 -2.80 -19.92
CA GLN A 411 -22.47 -3.02 -20.88
C GLN A 411 -21.99 -3.93 -22.02
N VAL A 412 -22.65 -5.08 -22.18
CA VAL A 412 -22.49 -5.95 -23.36
C VAL A 412 -23.29 -5.36 -24.52
N LEU A 413 -22.60 -4.92 -25.56
CA LEU A 413 -23.17 -4.33 -26.77
C LEU A 413 -23.55 -5.40 -27.80
N ILE A 414 -22.66 -6.38 -28.01
CA ILE A 414 -22.79 -7.42 -29.04
C ILE A 414 -22.36 -8.76 -28.45
N VAL A 415 -23.07 -9.82 -28.83
CA VAL A 415 -22.70 -11.22 -28.63
C VAL A 415 -22.62 -11.85 -30.02
N SER A 416 -21.56 -12.60 -30.34
CA SER A 416 -21.48 -13.32 -31.62
C SER A 416 -22.52 -14.45 -31.71
N ASP A 417 -22.92 -14.83 -32.93
CA ASP A 417 -23.93 -15.89 -33.16
C ASP A 417 -23.55 -17.24 -32.53
N ASP A 418 -22.24 -17.52 -32.41
CA ASP A 418 -21.68 -18.72 -31.80
C ASP A 418 -21.36 -18.59 -30.30
N GLY A 419 -21.54 -17.40 -29.71
CA GLY A 419 -21.28 -17.10 -28.31
C GLY A 419 -19.79 -17.11 -27.91
N THR A 420 -18.87 -17.00 -28.87
CA THR A 420 -17.41 -16.96 -28.64
C THR A 420 -16.84 -15.54 -28.51
N GLU A 421 -17.57 -14.50 -28.92
CA GLU A 421 -17.15 -13.11 -28.83
C GLU A 421 -18.18 -12.24 -28.10
N LEU A 422 -17.70 -11.33 -27.27
CA LEU A 422 -18.48 -10.27 -26.63
C LEU A 422 -17.85 -8.91 -26.95
N VAL A 423 -18.64 -7.94 -27.42
CA VAL A 423 -18.20 -6.54 -27.50
C VAL A 423 -18.78 -5.78 -26.32
N VAL A 424 -17.92 -5.10 -25.57
CA VAL A 424 -18.26 -4.31 -24.37
C VAL A 424 -17.66 -2.92 -24.46
N LYS A 425 -18.19 -1.98 -23.69
CA LYS A 425 -17.46 -0.74 -23.36
C LYS A 425 -16.70 -0.91 -22.06
N VAL A 426 -15.54 -0.27 -21.93
CA VAL A 426 -14.90 -0.04 -20.62
C VAL A 426 -15.83 0.87 -19.81
N PRO A 427 -16.46 0.40 -18.72
CA PRO A 427 -17.57 1.11 -18.08
C PRO A 427 -17.12 2.25 -17.18
N VAL A 428 -18.01 3.21 -16.93
CA VAL A 428 -17.75 4.31 -15.99
C VAL A 428 -17.41 3.77 -14.60
N GLY A 429 -16.29 4.23 -14.05
CA GLY A 429 -15.77 3.79 -12.76
C GLY A 429 -14.79 2.61 -12.81
N ALA A 430 -14.56 2.00 -13.98
CA ALA A 430 -13.58 0.93 -14.14
C ALA A 430 -12.16 1.36 -13.76
N THR A 431 -11.42 0.45 -13.11
CA THR A 431 -10.01 0.62 -12.73
C THR A 431 -9.14 -0.43 -13.40
N THR A 432 -7.84 -0.15 -13.52
CA THR A 432 -6.83 -1.13 -13.96
C THR A 432 -6.89 -2.38 -13.09
N GLY A 433 -6.94 -3.56 -13.71
CA GLY A 433 -7.10 -4.83 -13.02
C GLY A 433 -7.66 -5.91 -13.95
N LYS A 434 -8.58 -6.74 -13.43
CA LYS A 434 -9.05 -7.96 -14.11
C LYS A 434 -10.36 -7.76 -14.86
N VAL A 435 -10.38 -8.16 -16.13
CA VAL A 435 -11.61 -8.43 -16.89
C VAL A 435 -12.08 -9.85 -16.62
N ILE A 436 -13.35 -10.00 -16.25
CA ILE A 436 -13.99 -11.30 -15.97
C ILE A 436 -15.31 -11.38 -16.77
N VAL A 437 -15.59 -12.55 -17.34
CA VAL A 437 -16.89 -12.88 -17.94
C VAL A 437 -17.60 -13.89 -17.04
N SER A 438 -18.77 -13.54 -16.52
CA SER A 438 -19.60 -14.43 -15.71
C SER A 438 -20.79 -14.96 -16.51
N LYS A 439 -20.97 -16.27 -16.53
CA LYS A 439 -22.13 -16.94 -17.15
C LYS A 439 -23.12 -17.34 -16.07
N THR A 440 -24.24 -16.64 -15.99
CA THR A 440 -25.31 -16.87 -15.00
C THR A 440 -26.43 -17.73 -15.60
N GLN A 441 -26.81 -18.78 -14.89
CA GLN A 441 -27.97 -19.62 -15.21
C GLN A 441 -29.23 -19.10 -14.52
N PHE A 442 -30.34 -19.04 -15.25
CA PHE A 442 -31.65 -18.72 -14.73
C PHE A 442 -32.64 -19.87 -14.96
N SER A 443 -33.64 -19.99 -14.09
CA SER A 443 -34.78 -20.89 -14.30
C SER A 443 -35.53 -20.53 -15.58
N ALA A 444 -36.15 -21.52 -16.21
CA ALA A 444 -37.17 -21.25 -17.22
C ALA A 444 -38.28 -20.35 -16.63
N SER A 445 -38.88 -19.51 -17.47
CA SER A 445 -39.85 -18.52 -17.05
C SER A 445 -41.15 -19.13 -16.52
N ASP A 446 -41.46 -18.88 -15.25
CA ASP A 446 -42.82 -18.94 -14.72
C ASP A 446 -43.50 -17.57 -14.96
N PRO A 447 -44.67 -17.50 -15.63
CA PRO A 447 -45.37 -16.24 -15.91
C PRO A 447 -45.68 -15.35 -14.69
N MET A 448 -45.61 -15.89 -13.47
CA MET A 448 -45.98 -15.18 -12.23
C MET A 448 -44.79 -14.79 -11.32
N SER A 449 -43.56 -15.28 -11.54
CA SER A 449 -42.47 -15.12 -10.57
C SER A 449 -41.11 -14.68 -11.11
N GLY A 450 -40.98 -14.45 -12.42
CA GLY A 450 -39.75 -13.92 -13.04
C GLY A 450 -38.62 -14.97 -13.17
N LEU A 451 -37.43 -14.52 -13.54
CA LEU A 451 -36.26 -15.40 -13.74
C LEU A 451 -35.50 -15.58 -12.42
N LYS A 452 -35.55 -16.78 -11.81
CA LYS A 452 -34.75 -17.10 -10.63
C LYS A 452 -33.32 -17.46 -11.02
N LYS A 453 -32.32 -16.75 -10.49
CA LYS A 453 -30.89 -17.11 -10.60
C LYS A 453 -30.65 -18.48 -9.93
N LEU A 454 -30.02 -19.40 -10.67
CA LEU A 454 -29.72 -20.77 -10.22
C LEU A 454 -28.24 -20.95 -9.88
N SER A 455 -27.34 -20.51 -10.76
CA SER A 455 -25.89 -20.62 -10.61
C SER A 455 -25.19 -19.49 -11.38
N SER A 456 -23.91 -19.25 -11.08
CA SER A 456 -23.06 -18.29 -11.81
C SER A 456 -21.65 -18.84 -11.86
N ILE A 457 -21.05 -18.88 -13.04
CA ILE A 457 -19.69 -19.40 -13.23
C ILE A 457 -18.83 -18.30 -13.85
N PRO A 458 -17.79 -17.80 -13.15
CA PRO A 458 -16.85 -16.84 -13.71
C PRO A 458 -15.86 -17.52 -14.66
N SER A 459 -15.27 -16.73 -15.55
CA SER A 459 -14.14 -17.15 -16.36
C SER A 459 -12.81 -17.06 -15.60
N ASN A 460 -11.73 -17.54 -16.22
CA ASN A 460 -10.41 -16.99 -15.94
C ASN A 460 -10.41 -15.47 -16.16
N SER A 461 -9.51 -14.77 -15.47
CA SER A 461 -9.33 -13.33 -15.64
C SER A 461 -8.34 -12.99 -16.75
N SER A 462 -8.45 -11.79 -17.30
CA SER A 462 -7.42 -11.16 -18.15
C SER A 462 -7.06 -9.79 -17.60
N ASP A 463 -5.78 -9.44 -17.57
CA ASP A 463 -5.35 -8.09 -17.20
C ASP A 463 -5.78 -7.05 -18.23
N PHE A 464 -6.15 -5.86 -17.74
CA PHE A 464 -6.49 -4.69 -18.55
C PHE A 464 -6.11 -3.39 -17.83
N THR A 465 -5.47 -2.48 -18.55
CA THR A 465 -5.06 -1.16 -18.05
C THR A 465 -6.04 -0.08 -18.46
N VAL A 466 -6.74 0.51 -17.50
CA VAL A 466 -7.54 1.73 -17.73
C VAL A 466 -6.59 2.92 -17.78
N THR A 467 -6.58 3.63 -18.91
CA THR A 467 -5.67 4.75 -19.19
C THR A 467 -6.30 6.12 -18.95
N THR A 468 -7.58 6.15 -18.58
CA THR A 468 -8.33 7.38 -18.30
C THR A 468 -7.81 8.09 -17.06
N GLN A 469 -7.64 9.41 -17.15
CA GLN A 469 -7.39 10.24 -15.98
C GLN A 469 -8.69 10.58 -15.26
N PHE A 470 -8.70 10.31 -13.96
CA PHE A 470 -9.78 10.65 -13.05
C PHE A 470 -9.42 11.88 -12.20
N GLY A 471 -10.43 12.51 -11.60
CA GLY A 471 -10.30 13.71 -10.77
C GLY A 471 -11.04 14.92 -11.33
N LEU A 472 -10.94 16.05 -10.62
CA LEU A 472 -11.54 17.34 -10.97
C LEU A 472 -10.43 18.40 -11.13
N PHE A 473 -10.60 19.40 -12.00
CA PHE A 473 -9.66 20.51 -12.03
C PHE A 473 -9.92 21.45 -10.88
N ALA A 474 -8.95 21.61 -9.99
CA ALA A 474 -9.00 22.51 -8.86
C ALA A 474 -8.19 23.78 -9.13
N SER A 475 -8.88 24.92 -9.02
CA SER A 475 -8.28 26.25 -8.96
C SER A 475 -8.27 26.70 -7.50
N TRP A 476 -7.10 26.60 -6.86
CA TRP A 476 -6.89 26.95 -5.46
C TRP A 476 -6.51 28.42 -5.31
N HIS A 477 -7.11 29.08 -4.31
CA HIS A 477 -6.87 30.47 -3.97
C HIS A 477 -6.45 30.61 -2.50
N ASN A 478 -5.36 31.34 -2.27
CA ASN A 478 -4.75 31.61 -0.98
C ASN A 478 -5.30 32.91 -0.38
N LEU A 479 -6.18 32.82 0.62
CA LEU A 479 -6.94 33.97 1.11
C LEU A 479 -6.35 34.55 2.41
N GLN A 480 -5.12 35.03 2.33
CA GLN A 480 -4.40 35.56 3.49
C GLN A 480 -5.15 36.73 4.16
N GLY A 481 -5.77 36.45 5.32
CA GLY A 481 -6.47 37.43 6.15
C GLY A 481 -7.90 37.79 5.73
N TRP A 482 -8.51 37.09 4.75
CA TRP A 482 -9.85 37.39 4.25
C TRP A 482 -10.84 36.25 4.55
N SER A 483 -11.77 36.47 5.48
CA SER A 483 -12.83 35.49 5.82
C SER A 483 -14.12 35.64 4.99
N ASN A 484 -14.30 36.73 4.25
CA ASN A 484 -15.52 37.01 3.49
C ASN A 484 -15.29 36.91 1.98
N TYR A 485 -14.89 35.72 1.54
CA TYR A 485 -14.88 35.40 0.11
C TYR A 485 -16.31 35.18 -0.39
N ASP A 486 -16.71 35.91 -1.42
CA ASP A 486 -17.82 35.50 -2.27
C ASP A 486 -17.24 34.81 -3.51
N PHE A 487 -17.94 33.79 -3.98
CA PHE A 487 -17.45 32.91 -5.05
C PHE A 487 -17.24 33.70 -6.34
N ILE A 488 -16.07 33.48 -6.94
CA ILE A 488 -15.26 34.48 -7.67
C ILE A 488 -15.96 35.10 -8.90
N ASP A 489 -15.73 36.39 -9.10
CA ASP A 489 -15.71 37.02 -10.43
C ASP A 489 -14.26 36.98 -10.91
N ASP A 490 -13.99 36.24 -12.00
CA ASP A 490 -12.64 35.90 -12.50
C ASP A 490 -11.77 37.13 -12.81
N THR A 491 -12.36 38.33 -12.86
CA THR A 491 -11.63 39.59 -13.02
C THR A 491 -10.90 40.05 -11.75
N LEU A 492 -11.22 39.52 -10.57
CA LEU A 492 -10.73 40.00 -9.28
C LEU A 492 -9.49 39.28 -8.73
N HIS A 493 -9.36 37.95 -8.89
CA HIS A 493 -8.19 37.17 -8.44
C HIS A 493 -7.90 35.99 -9.37
N LYS A 494 -6.63 35.80 -9.70
CA LYS A 494 -6.15 34.56 -10.36
C LYS A 494 -5.91 33.48 -9.30
N PRO A 495 -6.02 32.18 -9.65
CA PRO A 495 -5.63 31.09 -8.77
C PRO A 495 -4.12 31.06 -8.52
N ASP A 496 -3.74 30.69 -7.29
CA ASP A 496 -2.36 30.47 -6.87
C ASP A 496 -1.83 29.11 -7.36
N LEU A 497 -2.72 28.12 -7.52
CA LEU A 497 -2.40 26.80 -8.07
C LEU A 497 -3.58 26.25 -8.88
N VAL A 498 -3.29 25.68 -10.06
CA VAL A 498 -4.26 24.93 -10.88
C VAL A 498 -3.72 23.55 -11.22
N ARG A 499 -4.37 22.51 -10.70
CA ARG A 499 -4.02 21.10 -10.97
C ARG A 499 -5.25 20.19 -11.03
N LEU A 500 -5.07 18.98 -11.55
CA LEU A 500 -6.04 17.90 -11.45
C LEU A 500 -5.96 17.31 -10.03
N GLU A 501 -7.03 17.38 -9.25
CA GLU A 501 -7.12 16.72 -7.95
C GLU A 501 -7.79 15.35 -8.12
N ARG A 502 -7.05 14.30 -7.78
CA ARG A 502 -7.59 12.95 -7.61
C ARG A 502 -8.19 12.79 -6.21
N ASP A 503 -7.50 13.34 -5.22
CA ASP A 503 -7.85 13.26 -3.80
C ASP A 503 -8.69 14.45 -3.36
N PHE A 504 -9.94 14.50 -3.83
CA PHE A 504 -10.91 15.50 -3.36
C PHE A 504 -11.41 15.26 -1.93
N MET A 505 -11.06 14.13 -1.33
CA MET A 505 -11.44 13.75 0.02
C MET A 505 -10.27 13.86 0.99
N PHE A 506 -10.37 14.81 1.91
CA PHE A 506 -9.37 15.05 2.94
C PHE A 506 -10.10 15.38 4.25
N ASP A 507 -9.69 14.75 5.34
CA ASP A 507 -10.29 14.97 6.68
C ASP A 507 -9.73 16.23 7.35
N THR A 508 -8.50 16.63 6.97
CA THR A 508 -7.76 17.73 7.59
C THR A 508 -6.87 18.44 6.56
N ARG A 509 -6.63 19.75 6.78
CA ARG A 509 -5.71 20.56 5.97
C ARG A 509 -4.27 20.04 5.93
N SER A 510 -3.85 19.28 6.95
CA SER A 510 -2.50 18.70 7.01
C SER A 510 -2.24 17.67 5.90
N LYS A 511 -3.30 17.06 5.35
CA LYS A 511 -3.21 16.12 4.21
C LYS A 511 -3.10 16.82 2.84
N LEU A 512 -3.34 18.13 2.77
CA LEU A 512 -3.23 18.88 1.51
C LEU A 512 -1.77 19.18 1.20
N ASP A 513 -1.26 18.61 0.10
CA ASP A 513 -0.01 19.06 -0.52
C ASP A 513 -0.21 20.43 -1.19
N LEU A 514 -0.23 21.48 -0.36
CA LEU A 514 -0.23 22.89 -0.75
C LEU A 514 0.75 23.66 0.15
N THR A 515 1.52 24.56 -0.44
CA THR A 515 2.47 25.43 0.27
C THR A 515 1.76 26.42 1.21
N PHE A 516 0.51 26.78 0.93
CA PHE A 516 -0.32 27.72 1.68
C PHE A 516 -1.49 27.08 2.44
N ARG A 517 -1.47 25.74 2.66
CA ARG A 517 -2.55 24.96 3.33
C ARG A 517 -3.03 25.47 4.70
N ASN A 518 -2.21 26.27 5.38
CA ASN A 518 -2.52 26.84 6.71
C ASN A 518 -3.35 28.13 6.66
N ASN A 519 -3.45 28.77 5.49
CA ASN A 519 -4.27 29.98 5.31
C ASN A 519 -5.75 29.63 5.08
N PRO A 520 -6.68 30.59 5.16
CA PRO A 520 -8.03 30.41 4.62
C PRO A 520 -7.95 30.09 3.12
N LEU A 521 -8.76 29.13 2.67
CA LEU A 521 -8.75 28.62 1.30
C LEU A 521 -10.10 28.87 0.65
N ALA A 522 -10.07 29.18 -0.64
CA ALA A 522 -11.19 28.93 -1.55
C ALA A 522 -10.72 28.06 -2.70
N CYS A 523 -11.62 27.25 -3.23
CA CYS A 523 -11.34 26.42 -4.38
C CYS A 523 -12.54 26.36 -5.31
N HIS A 524 -12.29 26.58 -6.60
CA HIS A 524 -13.23 26.29 -7.67
C HIS A 524 -12.83 24.95 -8.31
N TRP A 525 -13.72 23.97 -8.28
CA TRP A 525 -13.53 22.70 -8.94
C TRP A 525 -14.46 22.56 -10.14
N GLU A 526 -13.92 22.09 -11.27
CA GLU A 526 -14.69 21.85 -12.48
C GLU A 526 -14.47 20.43 -13.01
N GLY A 527 -15.54 19.80 -13.50
CA GLY A 527 -15.47 18.48 -14.10
C GLY A 527 -16.82 17.88 -14.48
N LYS A 528 -16.93 16.57 -14.33
CA LYS A 528 -18.10 15.74 -14.55
C LYS A 528 -18.16 14.65 -13.48
N LEU A 529 -19.37 14.33 -13.05
CA LEU A 529 -19.67 13.09 -12.34
C LEU A 529 -20.12 12.05 -13.37
N GLY A 530 -19.39 10.94 -13.47
CA GLY A 530 -19.82 9.75 -14.18
C GLY A 530 -20.81 8.96 -13.35
N ILE A 531 -21.89 8.52 -14.00
CA ILE A 531 -22.96 7.71 -13.45
C ILE A 531 -22.79 6.30 -14.05
N PRO A 532 -22.41 5.27 -13.29
CA PRO A 532 -22.32 3.91 -13.81
C PRO A 532 -23.68 3.31 -14.15
N ALA A 533 -23.71 2.34 -15.08
CA ALA A 533 -24.87 1.47 -15.21
C ALA A 533 -25.07 0.64 -13.92
N GLY A 534 -26.32 0.45 -13.48
CA GLY A 534 -26.62 -0.30 -12.25
C GLY A 534 -26.52 0.53 -10.95
N TRP A 535 -26.17 1.81 -11.00
CA TRP A 535 -25.84 2.61 -9.81
C TRP A 535 -27.02 2.85 -8.87
N VAL A 536 -28.24 2.91 -9.40
CA VAL A 536 -29.50 3.04 -8.63
C VAL A 536 -30.42 1.91 -9.04
N LYS A 537 -30.87 1.07 -8.09
CA LYS A 537 -31.75 -0.05 -8.44
C LYS A 537 -33.11 0.44 -8.92
N GLU A 538 -33.78 -0.38 -9.72
CA GLU A 538 -35.13 -0.08 -10.21
C GLU A 538 -36.11 0.11 -9.04
N GLY A 539 -36.68 1.32 -8.94
CA GLY A 539 -37.57 1.73 -7.84
C GLY A 539 -36.88 2.37 -6.63
N GLU A 540 -35.55 2.40 -6.56
CA GLU A 540 -34.79 3.17 -5.55
C GLU A 540 -34.57 4.63 -6.01
N ILE A 541 -34.28 5.52 -5.06
CA ILE A 541 -33.78 6.88 -5.31
C ILE A 541 -32.44 7.00 -4.61
N ALA A 542 -31.43 7.54 -5.31
CA ALA A 542 -30.16 7.91 -4.72
C ALA A 542 -30.00 9.43 -4.62
N LEU A 543 -29.31 9.90 -3.57
CA LEU A 543 -28.80 11.27 -3.49
C LEU A 543 -27.28 11.24 -3.59
N VAL A 544 -26.72 12.14 -4.39
CA VAL A 544 -25.32 12.56 -4.31
C VAL A 544 -25.26 13.74 -3.35
N ARG A 545 -24.66 13.54 -2.19
CA ARG A 545 -24.53 14.53 -1.13
C ARG A 545 -23.10 15.06 -1.10
N PHE A 546 -22.95 16.38 -1.21
CA PHE A 546 -21.70 17.10 -1.05
C PHE A 546 -21.64 17.68 0.36
N GLN A 547 -20.51 17.53 1.06
CA GLN A 547 -20.35 17.94 2.46
C GLN A 547 -19.03 18.68 2.69
N THR A 548 -19.06 19.82 3.39
CA THR A 548 -17.86 20.58 3.74
C THR A 548 -18.06 21.42 5.02
N TYR A 549 -16.97 21.82 5.66
CA TYR A 549 -16.97 22.75 6.80
C TYR A 549 -16.68 24.18 6.32
N GLY A 550 -17.68 24.78 5.66
CA GLY A 550 -17.59 26.10 5.05
C GLY A 550 -18.71 26.34 4.03
N ARG A 551 -18.57 27.38 3.19
CA ARG A 551 -19.58 27.67 2.16
C ARG A 551 -19.48 26.65 1.04
N LEU A 552 -20.62 26.33 0.41
CA LEU A 552 -20.69 25.42 -0.71
C LEU A 552 -21.69 25.92 -1.77
N ARG A 553 -21.24 25.99 -3.02
CA ARG A 553 -22.07 26.17 -4.23
C ARG A 553 -21.73 25.02 -5.17
N VAL A 554 -22.74 24.26 -5.58
CA VAL A 554 -22.59 23.14 -6.51
C VAL A 554 -23.56 23.33 -7.67
N LYS A 555 -23.05 23.20 -8.89
CA LYS A 555 -23.85 22.90 -10.08
C LYS A 555 -23.59 21.45 -10.46
N LEU A 556 -24.64 20.66 -10.62
CA LEU A 556 -24.58 19.28 -11.12
C LEU A 556 -25.67 19.09 -12.19
N GLY A 557 -25.25 18.76 -13.41
CA GLY A 557 -26.10 18.88 -14.59
C GLY A 557 -26.60 20.32 -14.75
N GLU A 558 -27.92 20.47 -14.94
CA GLU A 558 -28.58 21.77 -15.02
C GLU A 558 -29.00 22.35 -13.64
N VAL A 559 -28.84 21.58 -12.56
CA VAL A 559 -29.29 22.00 -11.21
C VAL A 559 -28.15 22.70 -10.50
N MET A 560 -28.39 23.92 -10.01
CA MET A 560 -27.47 24.63 -9.10
C MET A 560 -28.11 24.79 -7.72
N LYS A 561 -27.32 24.50 -6.68
CA LYS A 561 -27.67 24.72 -5.27
C LYS A 561 -26.51 25.42 -4.59
N GLN A 562 -26.81 26.30 -3.64
CA GLN A 562 -25.80 26.98 -2.84
C GLN A 562 -26.31 27.24 -1.43
N THR A 563 -25.39 27.36 -0.49
CA THR A 563 -25.68 27.66 0.91
C THR A 563 -25.75 29.17 1.13
N THR A 564 -26.60 29.61 2.05
CA THR A 564 -26.66 31.03 2.43
C THR A 564 -25.36 31.49 3.07
N SER A 565 -24.95 32.74 2.81
CA SER A 565 -23.75 33.34 3.42
C SER A 565 -23.80 33.27 4.96
N PRO A 566 -22.78 32.73 5.65
CA PRO A 566 -22.74 32.71 7.10
C PRO A 566 -22.69 34.13 7.67
N THR A 567 -23.61 34.44 8.58
CA THR A 567 -23.51 35.61 9.45
C THR A 567 -22.66 35.26 10.67
N GLY A 568 -21.35 35.18 10.48
CA GLY A 568 -20.37 34.88 11.52
C GLY A 568 -19.82 33.46 11.48
N ALA A 569 -18.73 33.24 12.21
CA ALA A 569 -17.99 31.98 12.23
C ALA A 569 -18.75 30.88 13.00
N THR A 570 -19.36 29.94 12.27
CA THR A 570 -19.79 28.65 12.84
C THR A 570 -19.15 27.49 12.08
N PHE A 571 -18.76 26.45 12.83
CA PHE A 571 -18.06 25.26 12.33
C PHE A 571 -19.05 24.17 11.86
N ASP A 572 -20.21 24.57 11.37
CA ASP A 572 -21.32 23.63 11.09
C ASP A 572 -21.08 22.88 9.78
N LEU A 573 -21.30 21.56 9.80
CA LEU A 573 -21.19 20.72 8.62
C LEU A 573 -22.27 21.12 7.61
N THR A 574 -21.83 21.69 6.50
CA THR A 574 -22.68 22.17 5.43
C THR A 574 -22.90 21.07 4.40
N THR A 575 -24.14 20.88 3.95
CA THR A 575 -24.51 19.80 3.01
C THR A 575 -25.39 20.28 1.87
N LEU A 576 -25.19 19.74 0.67
CA LEU A 576 -26.06 19.91 -0.48
C LEU A 576 -26.34 18.56 -1.15
N ASP A 577 -27.62 18.21 -1.25
CA ASP A 577 -28.08 16.94 -1.82
C ASP A 577 -28.61 17.11 -3.25
N PHE A 578 -28.20 16.26 -4.17
CA PHE A 578 -28.68 16.20 -5.54
C PHE A 578 -29.28 14.83 -5.83
N GLU A 579 -30.47 14.81 -6.43
CA GLU A 579 -31.17 13.56 -6.71
C GLU A 579 -30.69 12.94 -8.02
N VAL A 580 -30.35 11.65 -7.99
CA VAL A 580 -30.04 10.84 -9.17
C VAL A 580 -31.09 9.73 -9.27
N ARG A 581 -31.87 9.77 -10.35
CA ARG A 581 -32.98 8.84 -10.65
C ARG A 581 -32.67 7.90 -11.82
N ASP A 582 -31.44 7.95 -12.34
CA ASP A 582 -31.04 7.23 -13.54
C ASP A 582 -30.21 5.98 -13.19
N ASN A 583 -30.35 4.96 -14.02
CA ASN A 583 -29.66 3.68 -13.95
C ASN A 583 -28.87 3.38 -15.25
N THR A 584 -28.80 4.33 -16.17
CA THR A 584 -28.06 4.26 -17.44
C THR A 584 -26.73 5.00 -17.35
N GLU A 585 -25.71 4.47 -18.04
CA GLU A 585 -24.36 5.03 -17.99
C GLU A 585 -24.29 6.37 -18.74
N HIS A 586 -23.91 7.44 -18.03
CA HIS A 586 -23.75 8.79 -18.61
C HIS A 586 -22.88 9.70 -17.72
N TYR A 587 -22.71 10.96 -18.13
CA TYR A 587 -21.97 11.97 -17.40
C TYR A 587 -22.83 13.20 -17.10
N LEU A 588 -22.74 13.71 -15.88
CA LEU A 588 -23.32 14.98 -15.47
C LEU A 588 -22.19 16.03 -15.35
N PRO A 589 -22.21 17.15 -16.11
CA PRO A 589 -21.25 18.24 -15.93
C PRO A 589 -21.39 18.84 -14.53
N MET A 590 -20.29 19.27 -13.93
CA MET A 590 -20.25 19.66 -12.53
C MET A 590 -19.28 20.82 -12.29
N SER A 591 -19.70 21.77 -11.46
CA SER A 591 -18.82 22.77 -10.85
C SER A 591 -19.09 22.88 -9.36
N ILE A 592 -18.05 23.03 -8.55
CA ILE A 592 -18.11 23.08 -7.09
C ILE A 592 -17.23 24.21 -6.60
N ASP A 593 -17.85 25.28 -6.11
CA ASP A 593 -17.15 26.30 -5.35
C ASP A 593 -17.29 26.00 -3.87
N TRP A 594 -16.18 25.93 -3.14
CA TRP A 594 -16.18 25.79 -1.69
C TRP A 594 -15.11 26.64 -1.03
N THR A 595 -15.37 27.03 0.22
CA THR A 595 -14.42 27.78 1.05
C THR A 595 -14.16 27.04 2.35
N SER A 596 -13.01 27.28 2.98
CA SER A 596 -12.73 26.83 4.33
C SER A 596 -11.88 27.86 5.07
N GLU A 597 -12.40 28.37 6.18
CA GLU A 597 -11.75 29.45 6.95
C GLU A 597 -10.77 28.89 8.00
N SER A 598 -11.18 27.91 8.80
CA SER A 598 -10.30 27.14 9.71
C SER A 598 -10.81 25.70 9.94
N GLY A 599 -9.99 24.83 10.52
CA GLY A 599 -10.39 23.46 10.89
C GLY A 599 -10.24 22.42 9.76
N PRO A 600 -11.04 21.33 9.76
CA PRO A 600 -11.03 20.34 8.69
C PRO A 600 -11.43 20.99 7.37
N ALA A 601 -10.49 21.11 6.44
CA ALA A 601 -10.83 21.32 5.04
C ALA A 601 -11.11 19.94 4.43
N GLY A 602 -12.07 19.86 3.51
CA GLY A 602 -12.49 18.63 2.86
C GLY A 602 -13.76 18.85 2.05
N LEU A 603 -13.91 18.12 0.93
CA LEU A 603 -15.20 17.91 0.28
C LEU A 603 -15.51 16.41 0.26
N THR A 604 -16.35 15.96 1.17
CA THR A 604 -16.85 14.57 1.15
C THR A 604 -18.03 14.49 0.20
N ILE A 605 -17.97 13.55 -0.76
CA ILE A 605 -19.09 13.27 -1.66
C ILE A 605 -19.57 11.84 -1.37
N VAL A 606 -20.84 11.70 -0.95
CA VAL A 606 -21.41 10.42 -0.53
C VAL A 606 -22.69 10.11 -1.28
N LYS A 607 -22.98 8.81 -1.42
CA LYS A 607 -24.25 8.30 -1.91
C LYS A 607 -25.16 7.96 -0.74
N MET A 608 -26.35 8.54 -0.76
CA MET A 608 -27.44 8.18 0.14
C MET A 608 -28.51 7.40 -0.62
N VAL A 609 -29.19 6.45 0.01
CA VAL A 609 -30.45 5.86 -0.49
C VAL A 609 -31.54 6.00 0.55
N GLN A 610 -32.79 5.92 0.10
CA GLN A 610 -33.96 5.97 0.96
C GLN A 610 -34.02 4.74 1.88
N ASP A 611 -34.31 4.96 3.16
CA ASP A 611 -34.43 3.91 4.17
C ASP A 611 -35.90 3.64 4.50
N GLY A 612 -36.37 2.41 4.21
CA GLY A 612 -37.72 1.92 4.52
C GLY A 612 -38.79 2.16 3.43
N ALA A 613 -39.83 1.32 3.47
CA ALA A 613 -40.99 1.41 2.59
C ALA A 613 -41.99 2.47 3.09
N VAL A 614 -42.46 3.35 2.18
CA VAL A 614 -43.43 4.39 2.50
C VAL A 614 -44.81 3.77 2.75
N THR A 615 -45.29 3.82 3.99
CA THR A 615 -46.70 3.58 4.28
C THR A 615 -47.50 4.84 3.95
N GLU A 616 -48.34 4.81 2.92
CA GLU A 616 -49.28 5.89 2.64
C GLU A 616 -50.30 6.03 3.79
N GLY A 617 -50.13 7.09 4.59
CA GLY A 617 -51.07 7.53 5.60
C GLY A 617 -51.01 9.07 5.69
N GLU A 618 -52.17 9.70 5.84
CA GLU A 618 -52.28 11.17 5.87
C GLU A 618 -51.56 11.76 7.09
N GLY A 619 -50.33 12.24 6.88
CA GLY A 619 -49.47 12.81 7.91
C GLY A 619 -47.99 12.56 7.62
N SER A 620 -47.42 13.36 6.73
CA SER A 620 -46.04 13.18 6.24
C SER A 620 -44.99 13.26 7.36
N THR A 621 -44.45 12.12 7.78
CA THR A 621 -43.31 12.03 8.71
C THR A 621 -42.06 11.48 8.02
N GLY A 622 -41.08 12.36 7.83
CA GLY A 622 -39.65 12.05 7.64
C GLY A 622 -39.25 10.91 6.70
N ILE A 623 -38.85 11.24 5.46
CA ILE A 623 -38.01 10.34 4.67
C ILE A 623 -36.64 10.25 5.34
N THR A 624 -36.29 9.06 5.84
CA THR A 624 -34.97 8.74 6.35
C THR A 624 -34.03 8.36 5.21
N TRP A 625 -32.80 8.88 5.26
CA TRP A 625 -31.76 8.63 4.25
C TRP A 625 -30.58 7.93 4.91
N LYS A 626 -30.17 6.79 4.37
CA LYS A 626 -29.01 6.04 4.84
C LYS A 626 -27.83 6.26 3.89
N GLN A 627 -26.66 6.59 4.46
CA GLN A 627 -25.41 6.60 3.69
C GLN A 627 -25.07 5.17 3.29
N VAL A 628 -24.84 4.95 2.00
CA VAL A 628 -24.48 3.64 1.44
C VAL A 628 -22.97 3.55 1.29
N GLU A 629 -22.39 4.52 0.60
CA GLU A 629 -21.00 4.53 0.22
C GLU A 629 -20.48 5.97 0.07
N THR A 630 -19.18 6.11 0.31
CA THR A 630 -18.40 7.26 -0.12
C THR A 630 -18.12 7.12 -1.62
N LEU A 631 -18.23 8.18 -2.42
CA LEU A 631 -18.00 8.07 -3.86
C LEU A 631 -16.50 8.02 -4.19
N PRO A 632 -16.01 6.98 -4.89
CA PRO A 632 -14.60 6.87 -5.23
C PRO A 632 -14.21 7.81 -6.38
N TYR A 633 -12.93 8.19 -6.42
CA TYR A 633 -12.43 9.20 -7.36
C TYR A 633 -12.57 8.82 -8.84
N GLN A 634 -12.61 7.52 -9.15
CA GLN A 634 -12.86 6.97 -10.49
C GLN A 634 -14.24 7.31 -11.10
N LEU A 635 -15.16 7.88 -10.32
CA LEU A 635 -16.42 8.44 -10.84
C LEU A 635 -16.30 9.92 -11.26
N PHE A 636 -15.15 10.55 -11.04
CA PHE A 636 -14.96 11.97 -11.30
C PHE A 636 -13.99 12.17 -12.47
N PHE A 637 -14.40 13.04 -13.39
CA PHE A 637 -13.69 13.28 -14.64
C PHE A 637 -13.53 14.78 -14.86
N PRO A 638 -12.47 15.24 -15.53
CA PRO A 638 -12.32 16.64 -15.90
C PRO A 638 -13.35 17.12 -16.96
N PRO A 639 -13.52 18.45 -17.16
CA PRO A 639 -14.61 19.03 -17.95
C PRO A 639 -14.55 18.64 -19.44
N VAL A 640 -13.34 18.52 -19.97
CA VAL A 640 -13.03 17.93 -21.28
C VAL A 640 -12.33 16.61 -21.00
N VAL A 641 -12.61 15.55 -21.77
CA VAL A 641 -11.75 14.35 -21.75
C VAL A 641 -10.37 14.84 -22.16
N PRO A 642 -9.36 14.82 -21.27
CA PRO A 642 -8.14 15.55 -21.55
C PRO A 642 -7.43 14.86 -22.70
N PRO A 643 -6.75 15.60 -23.59
CA PRO A 643 -5.84 14.94 -24.50
C PRO A 643 -4.84 14.15 -23.65
N LYS A 644 -4.60 12.88 -24.00
CA LYS A 644 -3.63 12.03 -23.31
C LYS A 644 -2.36 12.85 -23.04
N PRO A 645 -1.82 12.87 -21.81
CA PRO A 645 -0.72 13.76 -21.46
C PRO A 645 0.46 13.61 -22.43
N PRO A 646 1.21 14.69 -22.72
CA PRO A 646 2.45 14.57 -23.45
C PRO A 646 3.34 13.51 -22.81
N LEU A 647 4.06 12.74 -23.62
CA LEU A 647 4.96 11.71 -23.13
C LEU A 647 6.38 12.03 -23.59
N ILE A 648 7.27 12.33 -22.66
CA ILE A 648 8.71 12.37 -22.94
C ILE A 648 9.17 10.92 -23.00
N ILE A 649 9.82 10.53 -24.09
CA ILE A 649 10.22 9.13 -24.36
C ILE A 649 11.74 8.92 -24.34
N GLU A 650 12.52 10.00 -24.49
CA GLU A 650 13.97 9.94 -24.65
C GLU A 650 14.57 11.31 -24.31
N ALA A 651 15.76 11.31 -23.72
CA ALA A 651 16.63 12.49 -23.61
C ALA A 651 18.10 12.05 -23.71
N ALA A 652 18.97 12.89 -24.27
CA ALA A 652 20.39 12.60 -24.44
C ALA A 652 21.26 13.87 -24.32
N PRO A 653 22.42 13.80 -23.63
CA PRO A 653 23.37 14.91 -23.57
C PRO A 653 23.95 15.20 -24.96
N MET A 654 24.05 16.49 -25.31
CA MET A 654 24.76 16.92 -26.51
C MET A 654 26.23 17.21 -26.17
N PHE A 655 27.12 16.84 -27.09
CA PHE A 655 28.57 17.04 -27.00
C PHE A 655 29.07 17.85 -28.19
N ALA A 656 30.16 18.59 -28.03
CA ALA A 656 30.80 19.26 -29.16
C ALA A 656 31.40 18.24 -30.15
N GLU A 657 31.56 18.63 -31.42
CA GLU A 657 32.09 17.73 -32.45
C GLU A 657 33.52 17.25 -32.10
N GLY A 658 33.65 15.94 -31.84
CA GLY A 658 34.91 15.31 -31.43
C GLY A 658 35.14 15.21 -29.91
N GLU A 659 34.24 15.75 -29.09
CA GLU A 659 34.25 15.58 -27.64
C GLU A 659 33.78 14.16 -27.27
N GLN A 660 34.38 13.57 -26.23
CA GLN A 660 34.01 12.26 -25.70
C GLN A 660 33.19 12.45 -24.41
N PRO A 661 32.22 11.56 -24.12
CA PRO A 661 31.55 11.55 -22.83
C PRO A 661 32.56 11.48 -21.68
N PRO A 662 32.34 12.25 -20.58
CA PRO A 662 33.25 12.23 -19.44
C PRO A 662 33.26 10.85 -18.78
N VAL A 663 34.45 10.36 -18.40
CA VAL A 663 34.56 9.20 -17.51
C VAL A 663 34.12 9.62 -16.13
N LEU A 664 32.99 9.11 -15.67
CA LEU A 664 32.43 9.43 -14.35
C LEU A 664 33.10 8.59 -13.26
N PRO A 665 33.26 9.11 -12.03
CA PRO A 665 33.93 8.41 -10.93
C PRO A 665 33.04 7.35 -10.24
N TYR A 666 31.89 7.03 -10.81
CA TYR A 666 30.89 6.09 -10.30
C TYR A 666 30.30 5.27 -11.44
N ASP A 667 29.77 4.10 -11.12
CA ASP A 667 29.08 3.25 -12.08
C ASP A 667 27.74 3.90 -12.48
N ILE A 668 27.60 4.23 -13.76
CA ILE A 668 26.45 4.97 -14.30
C ILE A 668 25.22 4.05 -14.32
N ARG A 669 24.09 4.52 -13.78
CA ARG A 669 22.78 3.88 -14.02
C ARG A 669 22.47 3.93 -15.51
N THR A 670 22.70 2.82 -16.21
CA THR A 670 22.49 2.67 -17.67
C THR A 670 21.05 2.89 -18.12
N THR A 671 20.10 3.00 -17.18
CA THR A 671 18.68 3.29 -17.38
C THR A 671 18.35 4.79 -17.48
N LEU A 672 19.25 5.70 -17.10
CA LEU A 672 19.01 7.15 -17.10
C LEU A 672 20.07 7.89 -17.92
N PRO A 673 19.71 8.88 -18.76
CA PRO A 673 20.68 9.70 -19.46
C PRO A 673 21.33 10.68 -18.47
N SER A 674 22.67 10.71 -18.43
CA SER A 674 23.42 11.63 -17.56
C SER A 674 23.69 12.94 -18.28
N ILE A 675 23.23 14.05 -17.70
CA ILE A 675 23.29 15.40 -18.28
C ILE A 675 23.73 16.37 -17.19
N ARG A 676 24.71 17.22 -17.49
CA ARG A 676 25.25 18.21 -16.53
C ARG A 676 24.45 19.51 -16.52
N GLU A 677 24.32 20.15 -15.36
CA GLU A 677 23.77 21.52 -15.28
C GLU A 677 24.57 22.47 -16.19
N GLY A 678 23.88 23.28 -17.00
CA GLY A 678 24.46 24.15 -18.01
C GLY A 678 24.82 23.47 -19.35
N GLN A 679 24.68 22.14 -19.47
CA GLN A 679 24.90 21.43 -20.73
C GLN A 679 23.66 21.51 -21.64
N GLN A 680 23.88 21.52 -22.95
CA GLN A 680 22.81 21.28 -23.91
C GLN A 680 22.44 19.79 -23.98
N PHE A 681 21.16 19.52 -24.16
CA PHE A 681 20.63 18.17 -24.34
C PHE A 681 19.46 18.18 -25.33
N GLU A 682 19.28 17.07 -26.02
CA GLU A 682 18.10 16.82 -26.84
C GLU A 682 17.11 15.92 -26.11
N PHE A 683 15.82 16.06 -26.39
CA PHE A 683 14.77 15.21 -25.86
C PHE A 683 13.61 15.08 -26.85
N THR A 684 12.97 13.91 -26.85
CA THR A 684 11.85 13.59 -27.73
C THR A 684 10.57 13.47 -26.92
N MET A 685 9.52 14.17 -27.35
CA MET A 685 8.17 14.05 -26.78
C MET A 685 7.14 13.64 -27.83
N ILE A 686 6.11 12.92 -27.39
CA ILE A 686 4.87 12.68 -28.13
C ILE A 686 3.79 13.61 -27.56
N VAL A 687 3.14 14.38 -28.44
CA VAL A 687 1.93 15.15 -28.14
C VAL A 687 0.74 14.45 -28.78
N TYR A 688 -0.28 14.14 -27.97
CA TYR A 688 -1.49 13.44 -28.41
C TYR A 688 -2.64 14.42 -28.69
N GLY A 689 -3.58 14.01 -29.54
CA GLY A 689 -4.77 14.78 -29.89
C GLY A 689 -4.85 15.11 -31.38
N ASP A 690 -5.80 15.97 -31.74
CA ASP A 690 -5.95 16.49 -33.11
C ASP A 690 -4.95 17.63 -33.41
N ALA A 691 -5.01 18.19 -34.62
CA ALA A 691 -4.12 19.26 -35.05
C ALA A 691 -4.25 20.57 -34.24
N GLU A 692 -5.38 20.81 -33.58
CA GLU A 692 -5.57 22.00 -32.74
C GLU A 692 -4.90 21.81 -31.37
N VAL A 693 -5.08 20.63 -30.75
CA VAL A 693 -4.33 20.23 -29.54
C VAL A 693 -2.83 20.18 -29.81
N GLN A 694 -2.42 19.57 -30.93
CA GLN A 694 -1.01 19.47 -31.34
C GLN A 694 -0.38 20.82 -31.72
N ALA A 695 -1.16 21.89 -31.91
CA ALA A 695 -0.63 23.24 -32.13
C ALA A 695 -0.38 24.01 -30.82
N GLN A 696 -0.87 23.52 -29.67
CA GLN A 696 -0.74 24.21 -28.40
C GLN A 696 0.71 24.17 -27.86
N PRO A 697 1.14 25.21 -27.11
CA PRO A 697 2.44 25.23 -26.45
C PRO A 697 2.49 24.21 -25.30
N VAL A 698 3.59 23.47 -25.21
CA VAL A 698 3.88 22.59 -24.07
C VAL A 698 4.86 23.32 -23.16
N ASN A 699 4.49 23.54 -21.91
CA ASN A 699 5.40 24.05 -20.89
C ASN A 699 6.24 22.88 -20.36
N ILE A 700 7.57 22.97 -20.45
CA ILE A 700 8.47 21.98 -19.90
C ILE A 700 9.09 22.54 -18.62
N THR A 701 9.19 21.71 -17.58
CA THR A 701 9.92 22.02 -16.35
C THR A 701 10.91 20.90 -16.03
N VAL A 702 12.00 21.23 -15.34
CA VAL A 702 12.88 20.25 -14.69
C VAL A 702 12.94 20.60 -13.20
N ASP A 703 12.52 19.68 -12.33
CA ASP A 703 12.33 19.92 -10.88
C ASP A 703 11.49 21.18 -10.57
N GLY A 704 10.49 21.46 -11.41
CA GLY A 704 9.64 22.65 -11.33
C GLY A 704 10.25 23.94 -11.91
N ILE A 705 11.54 23.96 -12.26
CA ILE A 705 12.19 25.10 -12.95
C ILE A 705 11.77 25.11 -14.42
N PRO A 706 11.20 26.21 -14.96
CA PRO A 706 10.84 26.30 -16.38
C PRO A 706 12.03 26.11 -17.31
N LEU A 707 11.90 25.20 -18.27
CA LEU A 707 12.91 24.89 -19.27
C LEU A 707 12.65 25.68 -20.56
N VAL A 708 13.66 26.42 -21.03
CA VAL A 708 13.64 27.03 -22.36
C VAL A 708 14.15 26.01 -23.38
N TYR A 709 13.36 25.74 -24.41
CA TYR A 709 13.67 24.74 -25.44
C TYR A 709 13.25 25.22 -26.83
N GLU A 710 13.89 24.66 -27.86
CA GLU A 710 13.53 24.85 -29.27
C GLU A 710 13.10 23.52 -29.88
N ILE A 711 12.01 23.52 -30.66
CA ILE A 711 11.58 22.34 -31.44
C ILE A 711 12.41 22.32 -32.73
N THR A 712 13.29 21.34 -32.88
CA THR A 712 14.19 21.22 -34.04
C THR A 712 13.52 20.56 -35.23
N THR A 713 12.71 19.52 -34.98
CA THR A 713 11.91 18.82 -36.01
C THR A 713 10.62 18.27 -35.42
N THR A 714 9.60 18.14 -36.28
CA THR A 714 8.31 17.48 -35.97
C THR A 714 8.09 16.32 -36.92
N GLY A 715 7.77 15.14 -36.38
CA GLY A 715 7.51 13.92 -37.15
C GLY A 715 6.06 13.45 -37.06
N GLU A 716 5.56 12.83 -38.13
CA GLU A 716 4.32 12.06 -38.09
C GLU A 716 4.58 10.68 -37.47
N SER A 717 3.79 10.32 -36.45
CA SER A 717 3.69 8.95 -35.97
C SER A 717 2.26 8.66 -35.59
N LYS A 718 1.60 7.71 -36.27
CA LYS A 718 0.21 7.25 -36.02
C LYS A 718 -0.89 8.35 -36.09
N PRO A 719 -2.16 7.97 -36.33
CA PRO A 719 -3.28 8.91 -36.21
C PRO A 719 -3.43 9.42 -34.78
N GLY A 720 -3.44 10.74 -34.58
CA GLY A 720 -3.66 11.38 -33.27
C GLY A 720 -2.42 11.56 -32.39
N GLU A 721 -1.22 11.34 -32.94
CA GLU A 721 0.08 11.45 -32.26
C GLU A 721 1.02 12.37 -33.10
N GLN A 722 1.79 13.24 -32.44
CA GLN A 722 2.84 14.07 -33.06
C GLN A 722 4.14 13.94 -32.27
N LEU A 723 5.23 13.53 -32.93
CA LEU A 723 6.57 13.58 -32.36
C LEU A 723 7.14 14.98 -32.49
N ARG A 724 7.72 15.50 -31.40
CA ARG A 724 8.53 16.72 -31.39
C ARG A 724 9.91 16.37 -30.84
N HIS A 725 10.94 16.64 -31.62
CA HIS A 725 12.33 16.62 -31.17
C HIS A 725 12.70 18.03 -30.71
N CYS A 726 13.23 18.12 -29.49
CA CYS A 726 13.50 19.38 -28.82
C CYS A 726 14.95 19.44 -28.35
N VAL A 727 15.52 20.65 -28.33
CA VAL A 727 16.85 20.92 -27.74
C VAL A 727 16.69 21.98 -26.66
N ALA A 728 17.35 21.77 -25.52
CA ALA A 728 17.33 22.68 -24.38
C ALA A 728 18.71 22.77 -23.70
N THR A 729 18.86 23.70 -22.77
CA THR A 729 20.00 23.76 -21.84
C THR A 729 19.52 23.44 -20.44
N LEU A 730 20.18 22.51 -19.75
CA LEU A 730 19.75 22.10 -18.41
C LEU A 730 19.99 23.25 -17.39
N PRO A 731 18.98 23.71 -16.64
CA PRO A 731 19.15 24.80 -15.69
C PRO A 731 19.96 24.36 -14.46
N SER A 732 20.43 25.33 -13.68
CA SER A 732 21.11 25.11 -12.40
C SER A 732 20.14 25.11 -11.21
N GLY A 733 20.50 24.42 -10.13
CA GLY A 733 19.72 24.32 -8.89
C GLY A 733 18.84 23.06 -8.81
N LEU A 734 19.13 22.07 -9.66
CA LEU A 734 18.37 20.82 -9.77
C LEU A 734 18.70 19.84 -8.64
N GLY A 735 17.80 18.90 -8.38
CA GLY A 735 17.93 17.85 -7.37
C GLY A 735 17.64 16.45 -7.90
N GLU A 736 16.50 16.21 -8.54
CA GLU A 736 16.07 14.90 -9.04
C GLU A 736 16.18 14.75 -10.56
N GLY A 737 16.20 15.85 -11.31
CA GLY A 737 16.18 15.79 -12.77
C GLY A 737 14.84 15.31 -13.33
N ALA A 738 13.73 15.57 -12.63
CA ALA A 738 12.39 15.20 -13.11
C ALA A 738 11.96 16.17 -14.22
N ILE A 739 12.10 15.76 -15.48
CA ILE A 739 11.59 16.51 -16.63
C ILE A 739 10.09 16.22 -16.77
N VAL A 740 9.28 17.27 -16.74
CA VAL A 740 7.82 17.20 -16.78
C VAL A 740 7.28 18.07 -17.91
N ALA A 741 6.38 17.50 -18.71
CA ALA A 741 5.74 18.19 -19.83
C ALA A 741 4.26 18.48 -19.54
N ARG A 742 3.89 19.76 -19.52
CA ARG A 742 2.49 20.21 -19.34
C ARG A 742 1.94 20.83 -20.62
N LEU A 743 0.90 20.21 -21.18
CA LEU A 743 0.09 20.79 -22.26
C LEU A 743 -1.20 21.33 -21.68
N THR A 744 -1.32 22.66 -21.58
CA THR A 744 -2.46 23.35 -20.98
C THR A 744 -2.73 22.89 -19.53
N VAL A 745 -3.58 21.88 -19.34
CA VAL A 745 -3.96 21.33 -18.02
C VAL A 745 -3.51 19.88 -17.79
N VAL A 746 -3.05 19.17 -18.82
CA VAL A 746 -2.51 17.80 -18.67
C VAL A 746 -1.01 17.84 -18.47
N THR A 747 -0.51 16.96 -17.61
CA THR A 747 0.89 16.90 -17.20
C THR A 747 1.39 15.47 -17.37
N SER A 748 2.57 15.29 -17.96
CA SER A 748 3.21 14.00 -18.16
C SER A 748 3.57 13.33 -16.83
N ASP A 749 3.75 12.01 -16.85
CA ASP A 749 4.60 11.37 -15.85
C ASP A 749 6.03 11.95 -15.96
N PRO A 750 6.79 12.03 -14.86
CA PRO A 750 8.14 12.57 -14.88
C PRO A 750 9.10 11.65 -15.65
N PHE A 751 9.84 12.22 -16.60
CA PHE A 751 11.00 11.57 -17.22
C PHE A 751 12.25 11.98 -16.44
N TYR A 752 12.84 11.04 -15.71
CA TYR A 752 14.02 11.31 -14.91
C TYR A 752 15.30 11.31 -15.76
N ILE A 753 16.18 12.26 -15.47
CA ILE A 753 17.55 12.28 -15.96
C ILE A 753 18.52 12.16 -14.78
N ASP A 754 19.70 11.62 -15.04
CA ASP A 754 20.76 11.67 -14.05
C ASP A 754 21.45 13.05 -14.11
N VAL A 755 21.18 13.92 -13.13
CA VAL A 755 21.85 15.23 -13.07
C VAL A 755 23.32 15.01 -12.71
N GLN A 756 24.20 15.10 -13.72
CA GLN A 756 25.55 14.52 -13.67
C GLN A 756 26.34 14.99 -12.45
N ASN A 757 26.27 16.28 -12.12
CA ASN A 757 27.06 16.97 -11.09
C ASN A 757 26.38 17.06 -9.71
N LYS A 758 25.17 16.52 -9.52
CA LYS A 758 24.44 16.57 -8.22
C LYS A 758 24.61 15.29 -7.39
N GLY A 759 24.31 15.39 -6.10
CA GLY A 759 24.50 14.29 -5.15
C GLY A 759 25.94 14.13 -4.66
N LEU A 760 26.19 12.99 -4.02
CA LEU A 760 27.44 12.59 -3.37
C LEU A 760 27.97 11.31 -4.01
N ILE A 761 29.29 11.12 -3.98
CA ILE A 761 29.92 9.84 -4.35
C ILE A 761 30.04 8.99 -3.09
N ALA A 762 29.37 7.84 -3.09
CA ALA A 762 29.36 6.86 -2.03
C ALA A 762 30.31 5.70 -2.37
N TYR A 763 31.25 5.44 -1.46
CA TYR A 763 32.09 4.23 -1.47
C TYR A 763 31.48 3.22 -0.52
N LEU A 764 31.13 2.04 -1.05
CA LEU A 764 30.44 0.99 -0.31
C LEU A 764 31.41 -0.12 0.11
N TYR A 765 31.23 -0.63 1.33
CA TYR A 765 32.08 -1.67 1.92
C TYR A 765 31.21 -2.77 2.56
N ASP A 766 31.21 -3.97 1.97
CA ASP A 766 30.67 -5.20 2.59
C ASP A 766 31.65 -5.67 3.68
N LEU A 767 31.20 -5.72 4.94
CA LEU A 767 32.06 -6.01 6.08
C LEU A 767 31.95 -7.49 6.50
N PRO A 768 32.99 -8.33 6.30
CA PRO A 768 32.89 -9.80 6.36
C PRO A 768 32.72 -10.42 7.77
N ASN A 769 32.54 -9.61 8.82
CA ASN A 769 32.58 -10.07 10.21
C ASN A 769 31.42 -9.49 11.04
N PRO A 770 30.19 -10.03 10.90
CA PRO A 770 29.02 -9.57 11.64
C PRO A 770 29.23 -9.63 13.16
N GLY A 771 28.91 -8.54 13.86
CA GLY A 771 29.18 -8.38 15.29
C GLY A 771 30.65 -8.14 15.66
N GLY A 772 31.54 -8.01 14.67
CA GLY A 772 32.98 -7.81 14.86
C GLY A 772 33.43 -6.34 14.93
N TYR A 773 32.53 -5.40 14.63
CA TYR A 773 32.81 -3.97 14.57
C TYR A 773 32.06 -3.25 15.68
N GLY A 774 32.75 -2.36 16.40
CA GLY A 774 32.15 -1.52 17.46
C GLY A 774 32.07 -0.04 17.11
N LYS A 775 32.64 0.35 15.96
CA LYS A 775 32.91 1.69 15.44
C LYS A 775 33.17 1.60 13.93
N MET A 776 33.06 2.73 13.24
CA MET A 776 33.43 2.90 11.83
C MET A 776 34.88 2.45 11.61
N PRO A 777 35.15 1.45 10.75
CA PRO A 777 36.51 1.12 10.36
C PRO A 777 37.11 2.25 9.54
N ASP A 778 38.43 2.48 9.67
CA ASP A 778 39.16 3.39 8.77
C ASP A 778 38.94 2.98 7.31
N PRO A 779 38.34 3.82 6.45
CA PRO A 779 38.08 3.46 5.07
C PRO A 779 39.33 3.40 4.19
N GLU A 780 40.45 4.02 4.56
CA GLU A 780 41.66 4.06 3.72
C GLU A 780 42.18 2.66 3.34
N PRO A 781 42.36 1.70 4.27
CA PRO A 781 42.77 0.33 3.94
C PRO A 781 41.67 -0.58 3.36
N LEU A 782 40.40 -0.17 3.32
CA LEU A 782 39.30 -1.06 2.91
C LEU A 782 39.23 -1.24 1.39
N THR A 783 38.98 -2.47 0.96
CA THR A 783 38.60 -2.78 -0.42
C THR A 783 37.18 -2.25 -0.68
N CYS A 784 37.03 -1.35 -1.64
CA CYS A 784 35.72 -0.82 -2.01
C CYS A 784 34.96 -1.85 -2.86
N PHE A 785 33.75 -2.20 -2.43
CA PHE A 785 32.89 -3.12 -3.17
C PHE A 785 32.38 -2.45 -4.45
N GLU A 786 31.81 -1.26 -4.35
CA GLU A 786 31.21 -0.49 -5.44
C GLU A 786 31.28 1.01 -5.15
N VAL A 787 31.45 1.83 -6.21
CA VAL A 787 31.40 3.29 -6.14
C VAL A 787 30.13 3.78 -6.85
N ARG A 788 29.20 4.36 -6.09
CA ARG A 788 27.90 4.84 -6.59
C ARG A 788 27.69 6.32 -6.36
N LYS A 789 26.81 6.93 -7.17
CA LYS A 789 26.28 8.26 -6.88
C LYS A 789 24.98 8.15 -6.08
N MET A 790 24.94 8.80 -4.92
CA MET A 790 23.78 8.86 -4.05
C MET A 790 23.28 10.32 -3.96
N PRO A 791 21.98 10.60 -4.22
CA PRO A 791 21.52 11.97 -4.40
C PRO A 791 21.40 12.77 -3.09
N TRP A 792 21.36 12.08 -1.94
CA TRP A 792 21.21 12.62 -0.58
C TRP A 792 21.58 11.56 0.46
N VAL A 793 21.46 11.90 1.75
CA VAL A 793 21.50 10.96 2.87
C VAL A 793 20.15 10.98 3.60
N ASN A 794 19.23 10.12 3.16
CA ASN A 794 17.89 9.97 3.69
C ASN A 794 17.43 8.52 3.51
N TYR A 795 17.99 7.63 4.33
CA TYR A 795 17.76 6.19 4.29
C TYR A 795 17.08 5.76 5.58
N GLU A 796 15.79 5.44 5.49
CA GLU A 796 14.89 5.11 6.60
C GLU A 796 14.89 3.62 7.00
N ASN A 797 15.53 2.75 6.21
CA ASN A 797 15.64 1.29 6.40
C ASN A 797 16.59 0.69 5.32
N ALA A 798 17.05 -0.55 5.52
CA ALA A 798 17.88 -1.32 4.57
C ALA A 798 17.44 -1.22 3.10
N ASN A 799 16.13 -1.37 2.81
CA ASN A 799 15.64 -1.41 1.43
C ASN A 799 15.90 -0.11 0.66
N GLN A 800 16.03 1.03 1.35
CA GLN A 800 16.32 2.32 0.71
C GLN A 800 17.78 2.50 0.33
N PHE A 801 18.72 1.77 0.96
CA PHE A 801 20.14 1.83 0.60
C PHE A 801 20.45 1.10 -0.72
N ASP A 802 19.58 0.16 -1.14
CA ASP A 802 19.70 -0.58 -2.42
C ASP A 802 21.10 -1.22 -2.56
N LEU A 803 21.58 -1.94 -1.55
CA LEU A 803 22.95 -2.48 -1.50
C LEU A 803 23.11 -3.73 -2.40
N PRO A 804 24.24 -3.90 -3.11
CA PRO A 804 24.51 -5.07 -3.96
C PRO A 804 24.90 -6.32 -3.14
N PHE A 805 24.87 -6.22 -1.81
CA PHE A 805 25.19 -7.24 -0.82
C PHE A 805 24.18 -7.13 0.34
N PRO A 806 24.00 -8.16 1.18
CA PRO A 806 23.08 -8.12 2.32
C PRO A 806 23.38 -6.94 3.24
N ALA A 807 22.34 -6.19 3.63
CA ALA A 807 22.43 -5.00 4.48
C ALA A 807 22.71 -5.32 5.97
N GLU A 808 23.38 -6.43 6.27
CA GLU A 808 23.55 -6.95 7.63
C GLU A 808 24.75 -6.31 8.36
N THR A 809 25.87 -6.08 7.68
CA THR A 809 27.05 -5.43 8.27
C THR A 809 27.85 -4.75 7.16
N PHE A 810 27.84 -3.42 7.15
CA PHE A 810 28.42 -2.65 6.06
C PHE A 810 28.91 -1.27 6.50
N ALA A 811 29.64 -0.59 5.62
CA ALA A 811 29.96 0.81 5.79
C ALA A 811 29.78 1.58 4.48
N ILE A 812 29.47 2.88 4.61
CA ILE A 812 29.34 3.83 3.52
C ILE A 812 30.17 5.08 3.84
N GLU A 813 30.98 5.52 2.88
CA GLU A 813 31.67 6.80 2.90
C GLU A 813 31.15 7.67 1.76
N TRP A 814 30.40 8.73 2.09
CA TRP A 814 29.96 9.75 1.14
C TRP A 814 30.96 10.91 1.08
N LEU A 815 31.34 11.28 -0.13
CA LEU A 815 32.17 12.44 -0.44
C LEU A 815 31.49 13.34 -1.47
N GLY A 816 31.60 14.64 -1.27
CA GLY A 816 31.06 15.66 -2.17
C GLY A 816 31.12 17.03 -1.51
N ALA A 817 30.16 17.89 -1.82
CA ALA A 817 30.11 19.24 -1.31
C ALA A 817 28.67 19.64 -1.01
N LEU A 818 28.51 20.47 0.01
CA LEU A 818 27.25 21.03 0.48
C LEU A 818 27.15 22.50 0.05
N ILE A 819 26.06 22.83 -0.65
CA ILE A 819 25.76 24.19 -1.12
C ILE A 819 24.97 24.92 -0.04
N ILE A 820 25.39 26.14 0.29
CA ILE A 820 24.69 27.05 1.19
C ILE A 820 24.20 28.24 0.35
N GLU A 821 22.88 28.46 0.33
CA GLU A 821 22.24 29.53 -0.46
C GLU A 821 22.03 30.82 0.34
N LYS A 822 21.94 30.73 1.68
CA LYS A 822 21.66 31.84 2.61
C LYS A 822 22.69 31.89 3.72
N GLU A 823 22.99 33.09 4.20
CA GLU A 823 23.82 33.30 5.38
C GLU A 823 23.04 32.97 6.66
N GLY A 824 23.66 32.29 7.62
CA GLY A 824 23.02 31.97 8.89
C GLY A 824 23.82 31.03 9.80
N ASP A 825 23.29 30.83 11.02
CA ASP A 825 23.71 29.72 11.86
C ASP A 825 22.97 28.46 11.41
N TYR A 826 23.70 27.42 11.02
CA TYR A 826 23.19 26.10 10.65
C TYR A 826 23.51 25.07 11.75
N ARG A 827 22.66 24.07 11.91
CA ARG A 827 22.88 22.96 12.83
C ARG A 827 22.49 21.65 12.15
N PHE A 828 23.36 20.65 12.26
CA PHE A 828 23.17 19.35 11.62
C PHE A 828 22.65 18.32 12.64
N THR A 829 21.71 17.49 12.24
CA THR A 829 21.22 16.35 13.03
C THR A 829 21.17 15.10 12.17
N CYS A 830 21.82 14.03 12.62
CA CYS A 830 21.76 12.70 12.02
C CYS A 830 20.84 11.79 12.84
N ARG A 831 20.12 10.89 12.17
CA ARG A 831 19.52 9.71 12.79
C ARG A 831 20.14 8.45 12.20
N SER A 832 20.63 7.56 13.06
CA SER A 832 21.24 6.29 12.64
C SER A 832 21.07 5.19 13.69
N ASP A 833 21.10 3.92 13.25
CA ASP A 833 21.02 2.75 14.13
C ASP A 833 22.37 2.46 14.80
N ASP A 834 23.44 2.44 14.00
CA ASP A 834 24.84 2.45 14.42
C ASP A 834 25.57 3.74 14.00
N GLY A 835 26.90 3.70 13.91
CA GLY A 835 27.73 4.89 14.07
C GLY A 835 27.83 5.80 12.86
N ILE A 836 27.85 7.11 13.14
CA ILE A 836 27.86 8.19 12.15
C ILE A 836 28.89 9.28 12.45
N LEU A 837 29.53 9.80 11.40
CA LEU A 837 30.47 10.93 11.46
C LEU A 837 30.20 11.89 10.28
N VAL A 838 30.18 13.19 10.53
CA VAL A 838 29.95 14.24 9.50
C VAL A 838 30.99 15.35 9.62
N TRP A 839 31.58 15.73 8.48
CA TRP A 839 32.55 16.82 8.38
C TRP A 839 32.13 17.86 7.34
N LEU A 840 32.47 19.12 7.63
CA LEU A 840 32.32 20.26 6.74
C LEU A 840 33.65 21.05 6.69
N ASP A 841 34.25 21.18 5.51
CA ASP A 841 35.62 21.73 5.32
C ASP A 841 36.65 21.10 6.29
N ASP A 842 36.66 19.77 6.35
CA ASP A 842 37.46 18.93 7.27
C ASP A 842 37.18 19.11 8.78
N ASN A 843 36.30 20.05 9.17
CA ASN A 843 35.87 20.21 10.56
C ASN A 843 34.78 19.18 10.89
N LEU A 844 34.97 18.39 11.94
CA LEU A 844 33.98 17.44 12.43
C LEU A 844 32.81 18.22 13.08
N VAL A 845 31.64 18.20 12.44
CA VAL A 845 30.45 18.95 12.89
C VAL A 845 29.45 18.08 13.67
N LEU A 846 29.53 16.76 13.50
CA LEU A 846 28.71 15.78 14.21
C LEU A 846 29.47 14.45 14.31
N ALA A 847 29.40 13.83 15.48
CA ALA A 847 29.97 12.50 15.71
C ALA A 847 29.11 11.69 16.69
N ASP A 848 28.79 10.46 16.31
CA ASP A 848 28.13 9.45 17.11
C ASP A 848 28.63 8.07 16.65
N ASP A 849 29.93 7.81 16.85
CA ASP A 849 30.61 6.62 16.35
C ASP A 849 30.69 5.54 17.44
N ASN A 850 29.64 4.73 17.59
CA ASN A 850 29.59 3.54 18.46
C ASN A 850 28.40 2.65 18.05
N LEU A 851 28.29 1.47 18.66
CA LEU A 851 27.07 0.66 18.54
C LEU A 851 25.92 1.26 19.34
N HIS A 852 24.70 1.28 18.78
CA HIS A 852 23.48 1.67 19.49
C HIS A 852 22.21 1.06 18.85
N TYR A 853 21.04 1.64 19.15
CA TYR A 853 19.82 1.49 18.36
C TYR A 853 19.50 2.87 17.76
N GLN A 854 18.55 2.90 16.84
CA GLN A 854 18.13 4.08 16.08
C GLN A 854 17.84 5.31 16.93
N ARG A 855 18.77 6.27 16.96
CA ARG A 855 18.73 7.47 17.79
C ARG A 855 19.14 8.73 17.03
N GLU A 856 18.95 9.93 17.61
CA GLU A 856 19.24 11.20 16.92
C GLU A 856 20.43 11.95 17.53
N LYS A 857 21.53 12.11 16.78
CA LYS A 857 22.62 13.00 17.19
C LYS A 857 22.47 14.38 16.58
N THR A 858 22.47 15.42 17.41
CA THR A 858 22.52 16.82 16.97
C THR A 858 23.89 17.43 17.27
N GLY A 859 24.48 18.11 16.27
CA GLY A 859 25.74 18.84 16.41
C GLY A 859 25.57 20.26 16.95
N ASP A 860 26.68 20.98 17.06
CA ASP A 860 26.69 22.39 17.43
C ASP A 860 26.22 23.31 16.28
N TRP A 861 25.91 24.56 16.61
CA TRP A 861 25.63 25.60 15.61
C TRP A 861 26.92 26.03 14.90
N VAL A 862 26.93 25.94 13.58
CA VAL A 862 28.00 26.36 12.68
C VAL A 862 27.52 27.54 11.84
N HIS A 863 28.22 28.66 11.90
CA HIS A 863 27.89 29.84 11.10
C HIS A 863 28.42 29.67 9.67
N LEU A 864 27.53 29.75 8.67
CA LEU A 864 27.84 29.55 7.25
C LEU A 864 27.37 30.73 6.41
N VAL A 865 28.18 31.10 5.41
CA VAL A 865 27.88 32.12 4.40
C VAL A 865 27.50 31.44 3.07
N PRO A 866 26.83 32.13 2.13
CA PRO A 866 26.51 31.54 0.83
C PRO A 866 27.77 31.07 0.09
N GLY A 867 27.78 29.81 -0.34
CA GLY A 867 28.99 29.16 -0.84
C GLY A 867 28.83 27.66 -1.06
N THR A 868 29.95 26.97 -1.24
CA THR A 868 30.02 25.51 -1.37
C THR A 868 31.16 25.02 -0.49
N TYR A 869 30.86 24.01 0.34
CA TYR A 869 31.70 23.52 1.42
C TYR A 869 31.99 22.04 1.21
N ASN A 870 33.21 21.58 1.46
CA ASN A 870 33.58 20.18 1.33
C ASN A 870 32.80 19.34 2.34
N PHE A 871 32.10 18.31 1.88
CA PHE A 871 31.25 17.46 2.69
C PHE A 871 31.79 16.03 2.68
N ARG A 872 32.03 15.48 3.88
CA ARG A 872 32.26 14.05 4.10
C ARG A 872 31.27 13.54 5.13
N MET A 873 30.73 12.35 4.89
CA MET A 873 29.96 11.61 5.88
C MET A 873 30.36 10.14 5.84
N GLN A 874 30.48 9.52 7.01
CA GLN A 874 30.77 8.10 7.16
C GLN A 874 29.69 7.48 8.04
N PHE A 875 29.17 6.33 7.61
CA PHE A 875 28.19 5.51 8.31
C PHE A 875 28.69 4.07 8.36
N PHE A 876 28.54 3.40 9.49
CA PHE A 876 28.60 1.96 9.56
C PHE A 876 27.34 1.39 10.19
N GLU A 877 27.03 0.17 9.78
CA GLU A 877 25.87 -0.60 10.20
C GLU A 877 26.34 -1.99 10.64
N ASN A 878 25.82 -2.49 11.76
CA ASN A 878 26.17 -3.78 12.33
C ASN A 878 24.93 -4.44 12.97
N ASN A 879 24.09 -4.97 12.09
CA ASN A 879 23.03 -5.97 12.27
C ASN A 879 21.65 -5.44 12.68
N VAL A 880 20.74 -5.41 11.67
CA VAL A 880 19.29 -5.13 11.67
C VAL A 880 18.85 -3.71 12.04
N HIS A 881 17.93 -3.17 11.23
CA HIS A 881 17.18 -1.89 11.33
C HIS A 881 17.75 -0.69 10.55
N GLU A 882 19.06 -0.67 10.25
CA GLU A 882 19.73 0.13 9.21
C GLU A 882 19.10 1.49 8.86
N VAL A 883 19.51 2.56 9.54
CA VAL A 883 19.06 3.94 9.26
C VAL A 883 20.24 4.89 9.07
N ALA A 884 20.17 5.79 8.09
CA ALA A 884 21.06 6.94 7.96
C ALA A 884 20.33 8.14 7.33
N VAL A 885 19.90 9.10 8.16
CA VAL A 885 19.19 10.30 7.73
C VAL A 885 19.91 11.56 8.21
N LEU A 886 20.30 12.43 7.28
CA LEU A 886 20.91 13.74 7.57
C LEU A 886 19.89 14.87 7.39
N SER A 887 19.72 15.65 8.46
CA SER A 887 18.86 16.83 8.51
C SER A 887 19.62 18.07 8.97
N TRP A 888 19.10 19.24 8.66
CA TRP A 888 19.57 20.51 9.22
C TRP A 888 18.42 21.36 9.75
N ASP A 889 18.72 22.28 10.65
CA ASP A 889 17.92 23.47 10.93
C ASP A 889 18.81 24.72 10.89
N ALA A 890 18.24 25.88 10.55
CA ALA A 890 19.02 27.10 10.40
C ALA A 890 18.26 28.36 10.83
N ARG A 891 18.99 29.41 11.17
CA ARG A 891 18.45 30.74 11.47
C ARG A 891 19.32 31.83 10.86
N THR A 892 18.71 32.91 10.40
CA THR A 892 19.44 34.13 10.04
C THR A 892 19.83 34.93 11.29
N ASP A 893 20.46 36.08 11.09
CA ASP A 893 21.13 36.87 12.13
C ASP A 893 20.22 37.38 13.26
N LYS A 894 20.81 37.61 14.44
CA LYS A 894 20.15 37.76 15.78
C LYS A 894 19.31 39.02 16.03
N ASP A 895 18.83 39.71 15.00
CA ASP A 895 17.74 40.70 15.18
C ASP A 895 16.43 39.91 15.37
N ASP A 896 15.85 39.93 16.58
CA ASP A 896 14.60 39.20 16.90
C ASP A 896 13.44 39.55 15.94
N ASP A 897 13.42 40.78 15.41
CA ASP A 897 12.42 41.27 14.44
C ASP A 897 12.68 40.84 12.98
N LYS A 898 13.81 40.19 12.67
CA LYS A 898 14.23 39.80 11.30
C LYS A 898 14.75 38.37 11.16
N THR A 899 14.72 37.56 12.22
CA THR A 899 15.23 36.19 12.18
C THR A 899 14.30 35.30 11.34
N GLU A 900 14.73 34.92 10.12
CA GLU A 900 14.11 33.82 9.38
C GLU A 900 14.60 32.49 9.98
N PHE A 901 13.66 31.62 10.36
CA PHE A 901 13.95 30.27 10.82
C PHE A 901 13.64 29.25 9.71
N ILE A 902 14.66 28.49 9.31
CA ILE A 902 14.51 27.27 8.52
C ILE A 902 14.25 26.14 9.52
N GLN A 903 13.01 25.64 9.56
CA GLN A 903 12.63 24.51 10.40
C GLN A 903 13.44 23.25 10.06
N ARG A 904 13.65 22.38 11.06
CA ARG A 904 14.42 21.15 10.89
C ARG A 904 13.81 20.27 9.79
N GLY A 905 14.64 19.84 8.85
CA GLY A 905 14.25 18.94 7.77
C GLY A 905 15.45 18.22 7.17
N VAL A 906 15.20 17.08 6.52
CA VAL A 906 16.17 16.34 5.71
C VAL A 906 16.79 17.28 4.68
N ILE A 907 18.12 17.24 4.50
CA ILE A 907 18.81 18.12 3.55
C ILE A 907 18.38 17.74 2.11
N PRO A 908 17.74 18.65 1.34
CA PRO A 908 17.29 18.32 -0.01
C PRO A 908 18.44 18.01 -0.99
N LYS A 909 18.21 17.03 -1.87
CA LYS A 909 19.16 16.53 -2.90
C LYS A 909 19.91 17.64 -3.64
N ARG A 910 19.22 18.74 -3.98
CA ARG A 910 19.76 19.88 -4.73
C ARG A 910 20.97 20.57 -4.08
N TYR A 911 21.11 20.46 -2.76
CA TYR A 911 22.22 21.06 -2.00
C TYR A 911 23.49 20.21 -2.03
N PHE A 912 23.43 18.96 -2.49
CA PHE A 912 24.61 18.11 -2.65
C PHE A 912 25.15 18.17 -4.08
N THR A 913 26.47 18.30 -4.21
CA THR A 913 27.19 18.23 -5.48
C THR A 913 28.57 17.61 -5.28
N TRP A 914 29.01 16.69 -6.12
CA TRP A 914 30.36 16.13 -6.03
C TRP A 914 31.40 16.91 -6.84
N ASP A 915 30.95 17.85 -7.67
CA ASP A 915 31.75 18.54 -8.69
C ASP A 915 32.74 19.58 -8.13
N GLN A 916 32.50 20.05 -6.90
CA GLN A 916 33.31 21.08 -6.24
C GLN A 916 34.14 20.52 -5.06
N HIS A 917 34.13 19.20 -4.84
CA HIS A 917 34.95 18.55 -3.82
C HIS A 917 36.41 18.39 -4.30
N PRO A 918 37.40 18.33 -3.38
CA PRO A 918 38.74 17.83 -3.64
C PRO A 918 38.79 16.52 -4.43
N ALA A 919 39.97 16.21 -4.97
CA ALA A 919 40.17 14.97 -5.73
C ALA A 919 39.68 13.75 -4.94
N LEU A 920 38.69 13.06 -5.50
CA LEU A 920 38.09 11.87 -4.91
C LEU A 920 39.15 10.75 -4.76
N PRO A 921 39.04 9.88 -3.73
CA PRO A 921 39.92 8.74 -3.55
C PRO A 921 40.01 7.88 -4.82
N GLN A 922 41.21 7.43 -5.18
CA GLN A 922 41.44 6.50 -6.29
C GLN A 922 41.08 5.06 -5.88
N LYS A 923 39.82 4.85 -5.51
CA LYS A 923 39.19 3.55 -5.28
C LYS A 923 38.33 3.21 -6.50
N THR A 924 38.24 1.93 -6.83
CA THR A 924 37.43 1.40 -7.94
C THR A 924 36.51 0.31 -7.43
N SER A 925 35.33 0.15 -8.02
CA SER A 925 34.44 -1.00 -7.77
C SER A 925 35.22 -2.32 -7.98
N THR A 926 35.21 -3.19 -6.98
CA THR A 926 35.89 -4.51 -7.03
C THR A 926 34.93 -5.69 -6.91
N HIS A 927 33.70 -5.46 -6.43
CA HIS A 927 32.71 -6.47 -6.04
C HIS A 927 33.25 -7.54 -5.07
N LYS A 928 34.23 -7.15 -4.24
CA LYS A 928 34.83 -7.94 -3.17
C LYS A 928 34.50 -7.33 -1.82
N ARG A 929 34.50 -8.15 -0.78
CA ARG A 929 34.34 -7.70 0.61
C ARG A 929 35.50 -6.79 1.02
N SER A 930 35.33 -6.05 2.11
CA SER A 930 36.27 -5.01 2.55
C SER A 930 37.70 -5.51 2.84
N ASP A 931 37.86 -6.81 3.14
CA ASP A 931 39.14 -7.50 3.32
C ASP A 931 39.76 -8.07 2.02
N GLY A 932 39.08 -7.92 0.88
CA GLY A 932 39.48 -8.44 -0.43
C GLY A 932 39.00 -9.87 -0.74
N SER A 933 38.25 -10.50 0.17
CA SER A 933 37.62 -11.81 -0.07
C SER A 933 36.47 -11.72 -1.08
N ASP A 934 36.17 -12.85 -1.74
CA ASP A 934 35.03 -12.96 -2.65
C ASP A 934 33.72 -13.16 -1.84
N PRO A 935 32.53 -12.73 -2.34
CA PRO A 935 31.30 -12.74 -1.53
C PRO A 935 30.61 -14.11 -1.34
N GLU A 936 31.14 -15.20 -1.92
CA GLU A 936 30.56 -16.57 -1.87
C GLU A 936 30.82 -17.34 -0.56
#